data_AF-A0A952U686-F1
#
_entry.id   AF-A0A952U686-F1
#
_cell.length_a   1.000
_cell.length_b   1.000
_cell.length_c   1.000
_cell.angle_alpha   90.00
_cell.angle_beta   90.00
_cell.angle_gamma   90.00
#
_symmetry.space_group_name_H-M   'P 1'
#
loop_
_entity.id
_entity.type
_entity.pdbx_description
1 polymer ?
#
loop_
_entity_poly.entity_id
_entity_poly.type
_entity_poly.pdbx_seq_one_letter_code
_entity_poly.pdbx_strand_id
1 'polypeptide(L)'
;MGLIVVVALLITGGFLWNAQRSHITASSTSPSSAPVNPIIAENQKSGTQNWKSPNFDQYIQNMMDAERLEHAADLKSADSGGGQAAPAAAWVDTQNIKGYASKTSVNVGGQLTLHISSTSSQYELTIYRMGWYNGNGGTEVVPTTTLQGFNRANPTPDANGMIAANWPVSYTVNVGSNWVSGIYMVWLRNLDSTYVAYIPFIVRNDSQTADILYLVATSTWQAYNGWGGKSLYEYNSPDGRALKVSYDRPYDQNDGSGHYYSGDYNMIQWLEHNGYNVTYATSEDLHSNPALMNGRKLLLSDFHDEYYSMEMFDNVKAMRDAGKSLAYFTSNNIYWQIRYENNSAGSPLRVIVCYKKETDDPSTSRDPWLNDPDPQKKMRTTVLFRDAPVNKPENQILGVMFESLVGFGDYRDWVVTNASHWIYQGTGLTNGSTIPKLMGYEWDRVWNNGYSPANMTVFGQTPITSSEGTFLHQAVIWQAPSGAWVLNVSVNYWQYFLEGNWIWPLDTRIQRITQNVLNRMIADAGSGGSISTNTPAPSATPSRTPTTGPSATPSRTSTTGPSNTPSNTPSATLTNTATNTPPPGSTTFYRAVNMGGPALVIDGNNWEANTGTTPNFTTTGSILCNPWQPLTPTTDTNRATMISCSQQHWAHNVVMSGVPNGTYQVYVYTWLDWSDGNPPAYSFSLQGQTVLANYQSGPAGKWDRLGPWVANVTAGTITLQTSGGLANLSGFEVYSTTSGGGASATPTMTRTNTSTAGPTATATFTNTVGPTATATRTNTAGPTNTPSQTLTPSNTSVGPTNTPSRTSTATRTSTATRTPTRTATPVITFFRAYNMNGPQYTISSRVWLAGNATNGVTVTNGTSFANQTITLNPTASGNKAQMIRSSYNANGTNDMSISIANVPNGNYDVYVTVWENDASTTFWMALEGGQVLVPSITTGSAGWWSRQGPYAVTITDGNLLITAGGGLANISGVELFTRQ
;
A
#
# COMPACT_ATOMS: atom_id res chain seq x y z
N MET A 1 -26.65 39.39 68.81
CA MET A 1 -27.93 38.68 69.01
C MET A 1 -28.36 38.22 67.62
N GLY A 2 -28.73 36.99 67.31
CA GLY A 2 -29.11 35.82 68.11
C GLY A 2 -29.99 34.97 67.17
N LEU A 3 -29.59 33.71 66.99
CA LEU A 3 -30.34 32.53 66.51
C LEU A 3 -31.81 32.72 66.03
N ILE A 4 -32.22 32.35 64.80
CA ILE A 4 -32.30 31.02 64.09
C ILE A 4 -33.79 30.58 63.93
N VAL A 5 -34.08 29.73 62.92
CA VAL A 5 -35.35 29.05 62.54
C VAL A 5 -36.30 29.82 61.57
N VAL A 6 -36.86 29.27 60.47
CA VAL A 6 -36.40 28.25 59.47
C VAL A 6 -37.35 28.20 58.22
N VAL A 7 -36.80 27.96 57.02
CA VAL A 7 -37.39 27.40 55.77
C VAL A 7 -38.62 28.06 55.08
N ALA A 8 -38.45 28.48 53.80
CA ALA A 8 -39.12 27.88 52.62
C ALA A 8 -38.72 28.48 51.23
N LEU A 9 -38.43 27.59 50.27
CA LEU A 9 -38.66 27.65 48.80
C LEU A 9 -37.99 28.69 47.84
N LEU A 10 -37.08 28.14 47.01
CA LEU A 10 -37.10 28.07 45.52
C LEU A 10 -36.81 29.28 44.56
N ILE A 11 -35.88 28.97 43.62
CA ILE A 11 -35.81 29.32 42.16
C ILE A 11 -34.72 30.32 41.67
N THR A 12 -34.04 29.89 40.57
CA THR A 12 -32.96 30.52 39.76
C THR A 12 -31.61 30.81 40.44
N GLY A 13 -30.45 30.57 39.84
CA GLY A 13 -30.13 29.89 38.56
C GLY A 13 -28.86 30.45 37.89
N GLY A 14 -27.83 29.62 37.65
CA GLY A 14 -26.61 30.04 36.92
C GLY A 14 -25.35 29.26 37.31
N PHE A 15 -25.04 28.17 36.58
CA PHE A 15 -23.84 27.36 36.81
C PHE A 15 -22.63 27.84 36.00
N LEU A 16 -21.47 27.90 36.64
CA LEU A 16 -20.15 27.78 36.02
C LEU A 16 -19.37 26.72 36.81
N TRP A 17 -18.91 25.66 36.14
CA TRP A 17 -18.29 24.50 36.80
C TRP A 17 -16.77 24.51 36.61
N ASN A 18 -16.04 24.76 37.70
CA ASN A 18 -14.60 24.53 37.81
C ASN A 18 -14.39 23.24 38.61
N ALA A 19 -13.75 22.23 38.02
CA ALA A 19 -13.49 20.96 38.70
C ALA A 19 -12.31 21.08 39.68
N GLN A 20 -12.55 20.77 40.95
CA GLN A 20 -11.56 20.87 42.02
C GLN A 20 -10.55 19.71 41.99
N ARG A 21 -9.28 20.00 42.32
CA ARG A 21 -8.36 18.99 42.87
C ARG A 21 -8.55 18.92 44.38
N SER A 22 -8.79 17.75 44.94
CA SER A 22 -8.77 17.51 46.39
C SER A 22 -7.44 16.86 46.81
N HIS A 23 -6.77 17.45 47.79
CA HIS A 23 -5.60 16.85 48.43
C HIS A 23 -6.05 15.75 49.41
N ILE A 24 -5.34 14.62 49.39
CA ILE A 24 -5.36 13.62 50.48
C ILE A 24 -3.95 13.54 51.06
N THR A 25 -3.86 13.57 52.39
CA THR A 25 -2.61 13.56 53.16
C THR A 25 -1.93 12.19 53.15
N ALA A 26 -0.61 12.18 53.09
CA ALA A 26 0.19 10.96 52.95
C ALA A 26 0.25 10.10 54.24
N SER A 27 0.06 8.79 54.08
CA SER A 27 0.54 7.77 55.02
C SER A 27 1.79 7.10 54.45
N SER A 28 2.84 6.97 55.25
CA SER A 28 4.15 6.47 54.81
C SER A 28 4.18 4.94 54.64
N THR A 29 3.87 4.48 53.43
CA THR A 29 4.31 3.18 52.91
C THR A 29 4.92 3.44 51.54
N SER A 30 6.19 3.07 51.33
CA SER A 30 6.83 3.22 50.01
C SER A 30 5.97 2.52 48.96
N PRO A 31 5.50 3.23 47.90
CA PRO A 31 4.83 2.55 46.81
C PRO A 31 5.84 1.60 46.17
N SER A 32 5.52 0.31 46.11
CA SER A 32 6.18 -0.59 45.18
C SER A 32 5.99 0.01 43.80
N SER A 33 7.09 0.47 43.17
CA SER A 33 7.02 1.07 41.85
C SER A 33 6.34 0.09 40.90
N ALA A 34 5.18 0.47 40.38
CA ALA A 34 4.58 -0.25 39.26
C ALA A 34 5.66 -0.37 38.17
N PRO A 35 5.82 -1.54 37.51
CA PRO A 35 6.86 -1.73 36.52
C PRO A 35 6.73 -0.63 35.46
N VAL A 36 7.76 0.20 35.36
CA VAL A 36 7.80 1.32 34.40
C VAL A 36 7.64 0.72 33.02
N ASN A 37 6.62 1.13 32.26
CA ASN A 37 6.41 0.67 30.89
C ASN A 37 7.71 0.94 30.09
N PRO A 38 8.45 -0.10 29.67
CA PRO A 38 9.75 0.10 29.03
C PRO A 38 9.63 0.89 27.74
N ILE A 39 8.50 0.79 27.02
CA ILE A 39 8.22 1.52 25.78
C ILE A 39 8.19 3.04 25.99
N ILE A 40 7.62 3.52 27.11
CA ILE A 40 7.57 4.96 27.41
C ILE A 40 8.98 5.51 27.65
N ALA A 41 9.83 4.75 28.34
CA ALA A 41 11.22 5.10 28.59
C ALA A 41 12.08 4.99 27.32
N GLU A 42 11.85 3.96 26.50
CA GLU A 42 12.50 3.74 25.22
C GLU A 42 12.24 4.91 24.25
N ASN A 43 10.99 5.36 24.17
CA ASN A 43 10.58 6.50 23.35
C ASN A 43 11.14 7.87 23.80
N GLN A 44 11.85 7.95 24.94
CA GLN A 44 12.61 9.15 25.31
C GLN A 44 14.01 9.19 24.66
N LYS A 45 14.47 8.11 24.03
CA LYS A 45 15.73 8.10 23.29
C LYS A 45 15.61 8.90 22.00
N SER A 46 16.74 9.45 21.55
CA SER A 46 16.83 10.15 20.27
C SER A 46 16.58 9.19 19.11
N GLY A 47 15.44 9.36 18.42
CA GLY A 47 15.17 8.67 17.17
C GLY A 47 16.03 9.15 16.02
N THR A 48 16.07 8.37 14.95
CA THR A 48 16.72 8.69 13.68
C THR A 48 15.91 8.14 12.52
N GLN A 49 16.04 8.73 11.33
CA GLN A 49 15.47 8.18 10.08
C GLN A 49 16.53 7.44 9.22
N ASN A 50 17.78 7.35 9.69
CA ASN A 50 18.89 6.70 8.96
C ASN A 50 18.69 5.19 8.72
N TRP A 51 17.71 4.58 9.37
CA TRP A 51 17.29 3.20 9.13
C TRP A 51 16.51 3.04 7.82
N LYS A 52 15.96 4.12 7.25
CA LYS A 52 15.23 4.08 5.97
C LYS A 52 16.19 3.83 4.81
N SER A 53 15.76 3.03 3.83
CA SER A 53 16.45 2.88 2.55
C SER A 53 16.02 4.03 1.63
N PRO A 54 16.78 4.35 0.56
CA PRO A 54 16.32 5.29 -0.46
C PRO A 54 14.97 4.90 -1.07
N ASN A 55 14.69 3.59 -1.08
CA ASN A 55 13.45 3.00 -1.54
C ASN A 55 12.35 2.95 -0.46
N PHE A 56 12.59 3.35 0.80
CA PHE A 56 11.61 3.17 1.89
C PHE A 56 10.28 3.88 1.59
N ASP A 57 10.33 5.18 1.27
CA ASP A 57 9.13 5.92 0.89
C ASP A 57 8.54 5.33 -0.40
N GLN A 58 9.39 4.77 -1.28
CA GLN A 58 8.94 4.03 -2.45
C GLN A 58 8.29 2.67 -2.13
N TYR A 59 8.59 1.97 -1.03
CA TYR A 59 7.89 0.72 -0.66
C TYR A 59 6.53 1.01 -0.03
N ILE A 60 6.49 2.01 0.85
CA ILE A 60 5.24 2.59 1.36
C ILE A 60 4.38 3.17 0.21
N GLN A 61 4.98 3.51 -0.95
CA GLN A 61 4.27 3.84 -2.19
C GLN A 61 4.02 2.64 -3.12
N ASN A 62 4.90 1.65 -3.21
CA ASN A 62 4.82 0.56 -4.19
C ASN A 62 3.83 -0.53 -3.74
N MET A 63 3.55 -0.67 -2.45
CA MET A 63 2.36 -1.42 -1.98
C MET A 63 1.06 -0.82 -2.52
N MET A 64 1.09 0.42 -3.00
CA MET A 64 -0.06 1.12 -3.59
C MET A 64 -0.21 0.88 -5.09
N ASP A 65 0.81 0.35 -5.78
CA ASP A 65 0.84 0.21 -7.26
C ASP A 65 1.33 -1.18 -7.77
N ALA A 66 2.10 -1.92 -6.97
CA ALA A 66 3.03 -2.96 -7.45
C ALA A 66 2.87 -4.38 -6.88
N GLU A 67 1.84 -4.69 -6.09
CA GLU A 67 1.34 -6.09 -6.01
C GLU A 67 0.69 -6.54 -7.35
N ARG A 68 0.67 -5.67 -8.37
CA ARG A 68 0.44 -6.01 -9.78
C ARG A 68 1.43 -7.01 -10.37
N LEU A 69 2.63 -7.17 -9.81
CA LEU A 69 3.56 -8.24 -10.23
C LEU A 69 3.40 -9.53 -9.43
N GLU A 70 2.79 -9.48 -8.25
CA GLU A 70 2.54 -10.67 -7.43
C GLU A 70 1.20 -11.33 -7.82
N HIS A 71 0.11 -10.58 -8.01
CA HIS A 71 -1.25 -11.16 -8.05
C HIS A 71 -1.99 -11.15 -9.40
N ALA A 72 -1.26 -11.21 -10.52
CA ALA A 72 -1.85 -11.59 -11.81
C ALA A 72 -2.26 -13.08 -11.88
N ALA A 73 -1.89 -13.89 -10.87
CA ALA A 73 -2.06 -15.34 -10.86
C ALA A 73 -3.05 -15.88 -9.80
N ASP A 74 -3.18 -15.25 -8.64
CA ASP A 74 -4.06 -15.78 -7.57
C ASP A 74 -5.56 -15.60 -7.85
N LEU A 75 -5.92 -14.71 -8.78
CA LEU A 75 -7.24 -14.67 -9.44
C LEU A 75 -7.57 -15.94 -10.25
N LYS A 76 -6.72 -16.98 -10.23
CA LYS A 76 -6.97 -18.30 -10.82
C LYS A 76 -6.60 -19.51 -9.95
N SER A 77 -6.02 -19.31 -8.76
CA SER A 77 -5.49 -20.41 -7.93
C SER A 77 -6.31 -20.70 -6.67
N ALA A 78 -7.00 -19.69 -6.11
CA ALA A 78 -7.54 -19.76 -4.75
C ALA A 78 -8.82 -20.59 -4.56
N ASP A 79 -9.65 -20.77 -5.61
CA ASP A 79 -10.93 -21.52 -5.50
C ASP A 79 -11.25 -22.46 -6.69
N SER A 80 -10.25 -22.86 -7.47
CA SER A 80 -10.43 -24.02 -8.37
C SER A 80 -9.12 -24.71 -8.72
N GLY A 81 -9.06 -26.02 -8.44
CA GLY A 81 -7.97 -26.86 -8.94
C GLY A 81 -7.99 -26.89 -10.48
N GLY A 82 -6.89 -26.47 -11.11
CA GLY A 82 -6.66 -26.66 -12.55
C GLY A 82 -6.34 -25.40 -13.38
N GLY A 83 -6.34 -24.20 -12.80
CA GLY A 83 -5.94 -22.98 -13.52
C GLY A 83 -4.42 -22.79 -13.60
N GLN A 84 -3.77 -23.15 -14.72
CA GLN A 84 -2.37 -22.75 -14.92
C GLN A 84 -2.24 -21.23 -15.04
N ALA A 85 -1.54 -20.62 -14.08
CA ALA A 85 -1.05 -19.25 -14.17
C ALA A 85 -0.05 -19.12 -15.33
N ALA A 86 0.17 -17.89 -15.80
CA ALA A 86 1.32 -17.62 -16.67
C ALA A 86 2.60 -17.95 -15.90
N PRO A 87 3.60 -18.62 -16.53
CA PRO A 87 4.81 -19.02 -15.82
C PRO A 87 5.52 -17.79 -15.28
N ALA A 88 5.83 -17.81 -13.97
CA ALA A 88 6.57 -16.75 -13.31
C ALA A 88 7.90 -16.49 -14.03
N ALA A 89 8.27 -15.21 -14.19
CA ALA A 89 9.49 -14.83 -14.87
C ALA A 89 10.72 -15.40 -14.14
N ALA A 90 11.69 -15.93 -14.89
CA ALA A 90 12.89 -16.54 -14.34
C ALA A 90 13.57 -15.62 -13.31
N TRP A 91 13.81 -16.13 -12.11
CA TRP A 91 14.35 -15.34 -11.01
C TRP A 91 15.78 -14.89 -11.29
N VAL A 92 16.05 -13.61 -11.05
CA VAL A 92 17.37 -13.00 -11.20
C VAL A 92 17.75 -12.31 -9.89
N ASP A 93 18.95 -12.62 -9.41
CA ASP A 93 19.51 -11.96 -8.25
C ASP A 93 19.97 -10.53 -8.59
N THR A 94 19.15 -9.54 -8.22
CA THR A 94 19.45 -8.11 -8.42
C THR A 94 20.10 -7.45 -7.20
N GLN A 95 20.18 -8.14 -6.05
CA GLN A 95 20.62 -7.58 -4.77
C GLN A 95 22.15 -7.69 -4.61
N ASN A 96 22.86 -6.55 -4.61
CA ASN A 96 24.31 -6.51 -4.45
C ASN A 96 24.80 -6.72 -2.99
N ILE A 97 23.91 -6.60 -2.01
CA ILE A 97 24.08 -7.02 -0.62
C ILE A 97 22.76 -7.58 -0.09
N LYS A 98 22.83 -8.63 0.73
CA LYS A 98 21.69 -9.33 1.32
C LYS A 98 22.15 -10.28 2.43
N GLY A 99 21.25 -10.65 3.33
CA GLY A 99 21.56 -11.62 4.38
C GLY A 99 20.36 -12.12 5.15
N TYR A 100 20.62 -12.97 6.13
CA TYR A 100 19.61 -13.52 7.03
C TYR A 100 20.16 -13.76 8.44
N ALA A 101 19.26 -13.82 9.42
CA ALA A 101 19.58 -14.17 10.79
C ALA A 101 19.37 -15.68 11.02
N SER A 102 20.25 -16.29 11.81
CA SER A 102 20.17 -17.70 12.25
C SER A 102 18.95 -18.04 13.12
N LYS A 103 18.20 -17.02 13.57
CA LYS A 103 16.97 -17.12 14.36
C LYS A 103 16.03 -15.99 13.95
N THR A 104 14.72 -16.24 13.96
CA THR A 104 13.69 -15.20 13.79
C THR A 104 13.55 -14.35 15.06
N SER A 105 13.71 -14.95 16.24
CA SER A 105 13.72 -14.23 17.52
C SER A 105 14.85 -14.65 18.48
N VAL A 106 15.13 -13.77 19.45
CA VAL A 106 16.06 -14.03 20.56
C VAL A 106 15.60 -13.28 21.81
N ASN A 107 15.72 -13.90 22.99
CA ASN A 107 15.41 -13.24 24.26
C ASN A 107 16.56 -12.30 24.69
N VAL A 108 16.27 -11.27 25.48
CA VAL A 108 17.28 -10.37 26.07
C VAL A 108 18.42 -11.14 26.77
N GLY A 109 19.66 -10.67 26.60
CA GLY A 109 20.86 -11.38 27.07
C GLY A 109 21.30 -12.56 26.20
N GLY A 110 20.54 -12.92 25.15
CA GLY A 110 20.87 -13.98 24.20
C GLY A 110 21.77 -13.53 23.04
N GLN A 111 22.00 -14.44 22.11
CA GLN A 111 22.75 -14.16 20.86
C GLN A 111 22.13 -14.82 19.63
N LEU A 112 22.40 -14.21 18.47
CA LEU A 112 22.20 -14.79 17.14
C LEU A 112 23.37 -14.43 16.21
N THR A 113 23.56 -15.22 15.16
CA THR A 113 24.51 -14.93 14.07
C THR A 113 23.79 -14.43 12.83
N LEU A 114 24.47 -13.56 12.08
CA LEU A 114 24.05 -13.03 10.78
C LEU A 114 24.91 -13.63 9.67
N HIS A 115 24.27 -13.91 8.54
CA HIS A 115 24.85 -14.59 7.39
C HIS A 115 24.64 -13.70 6.15
N ILE A 116 25.72 -13.12 5.63
CA ILE A 116 25.66 -12.00 4.66
C ILE A 116 26.46 -12.35 3.40
N SER A 117 25.89 -12.04 2.24
CA SER A 117 26.53 -12.02 0.94
C SER A 117 26.63 -10.58 0.43
N SER A 118 27.79 -10.19 -0.06
CA SER A 118 28.10 -8.85 -0.57
C SER A 118 28.98 -8.96 -1.80
N THR A 119 28.60 -8.31 -2.90
CA THR A 119 29.48 -8.23 -4.09
C THR A 119 30.66 -7.28 -3.90
N SER A 120 30.57 -6.35 -2.94
CA SER A 120 31.66 -5.44 -2.58
C SER A 120 32.68 -6.11 -1.66
N SER A 121 33.90 -5.55 -1.64
CA SER A 121 34.97 -5.93 -0.70
C SER A 121 34.69 -5.47 0.74
N GLN A 122 33.84 -4.45 0.93
CA GLN A 122 33.47 -3.94 2.25
C GLN A 122 32.02 -3.45 2.27
N TYR A 123 31.35 -3.66 3.40
CA TYR A 123 30.01 -3.16 3.67
C TYR A 123 29.90 -2.60 5.09
N GLU A 124 28.92 -1.73 5.30
CA GLU A 124 28.51 -1.22 6.60
C GLU A 124 27.36 -2.05 7.16
N LEU A 125 27.39 -2.27 8.47
CA LEU A 125 26.32 -2.87 9.25
C LEU A 125 25.96 -1.93 10.40
N THR A 126 24.69 -1.58 10.53
CA THR A 126 24.13 -0.85 11.68
C THR A 126 22.91 -1.64 12.18
N ILE A 127 22.62 -1.63 13.49
CA ILE A 127 21.39 -2.26 14.01
C ILE A 127 20.51 -1.18 14.64
N TYR A 128 19.26 -1.14 14.21
CA TYR A 128 18.22 -0.27 14.73
C TYR A 128 17.16 -1.08 15.47
N ARG A 129 16.61 -0.52 16.55
CA ARG A 129 15.34 -1.00 17.13
C ARG A 129 14.22 -0.14 16.58
N MET A 130 13.23 -0.78 15.99
CA MET A 130 12.09 -0.12 15.37
C MET A 130 11.08 0.31 16.44
N GLY A 131 10.36 1.41 16.22
CA GLY A 131 9.47 1.99 17.23
C GLY A 131 9.15 3.46 16.98
N TRP A 132 8.42 4.12 17.86
CA TRP A 132 7.92 5.48 17.59
C TRP A 132 9.01 6.57 17.58
N TYR A 133 9.76 6.71 18.67
CA TYR A 133 10.88 7.67 18.83
C TYR A 133 10.59 9.09 18.32
N ASN A 134 9.49 9.69 18.79
CA ASN A 134 9.04 11.02 18.37
C ASN A 134 8.81 11.14 16.84
N GLY A 135 8.25 10.09 16.23
CA GLY A 135 7.91 10.01 14.80
C GLY A 135 9.09 9.72 13.87
N ASN A 136 10.24 9.27 14.40
CA ASN A 136 11.40 8.93 13.59
C ASN A 136 11.44 7.46 13.14
N GLY A 137 10.64 6.57 13.74
CA GLY A 137 10.49 5.19 13.29
C GLY A 137 11.55 4.19 13.81
N GLY A 138 12.66 4.66 14.38
CA GLY A 138 13.67 3.81 15.00
C GLY A 138 14.75 4.57 15.76
N THR A 139 15.50 3.84 16.60
CA THR A 139 16.76 4.30 17.23
C THR A 139 17.90 3.36 16.86
N GLU A 140 19.11 3.90 16.75
CA GLU A 140 20.32 3.07 16.68
C GLU A 140 20.53 2.34 18.02
N VAL A 141 20.88 1.06 17.96
CA VAL A 141 21.24 0.22 19.12
C VAL A 141 22.62 -0.43 19.00
N VAL A 142 23.11 -0.62 17.77
CA VAL A 142 24.51 -0.97 17.48
C VAL A 142 25.01 -0.02 16.39
N PRO A 143 26.08 0.77 16.66
CA PRO A 143 26.58 1.77 15.73
C PRO A 143 27.20 1.14 14.47
N THR A 144 27.24 1.93 13.41
CA THR A 144 27.78 1.52 12.11
C THR A 144 29.18 0.92 12.23
N THR A 145 29.30 -0.32 11.76
CA THR A 145 30.54 -1.09 11.74
C THR A 145 30.86 -1.52 10.32
N THR A 146 32.06 -1.19 9.82
CA THR A 146 32.53 -1.66 8.51
C THR A 146 33.08 -3.08 8.62
N LEU A 147 32.57 -3.99 7.80
CA LEU A 147 32.94 -5.41 7.74
C LEU A 147 33.49 -5.77 6.36
N GLN A 148 34.25 -6.88 6.30
CA GLN A 148 34.74 -7.42 5.03
C GLN A 148 33.60 -8.14 4.29
N GLY A 149 33.38 -7.75 3.03
CA GLY A 149 32.41 -8.34 2.14
C GLY A 149 32.93 -9.60 1.46
N PHE A 150 32.03 -10.55 1.24
CA PHE A 150 32.30 -11.79 0.52
C PHE A 150 31.11 -12.11 -0.37
N ASN A 151 31.34 -12.25 -1.68
CA ASN A 151 30.30 -12.71 -2.59
C ASN A 151 30.09 -14.22 -2.36
N ARG A 152 28.91 -14.59 -1.89
CA ARG A 152 28.50 -15.98 -1.66
C ARG A 152 27.59 -16.43 -2.78
N ALA A 153 27.84 -17.62 -3.31
CA ALA A 153 26.97 -18.23 -4.30
C ALA A 153 25.55 -18.42 -3.74
N ASN A 154 24.54 -18.16 -4.58
CA ASN A 154 23.16 -18.52 -4.26
C ASN A 154 23.01 -20.04 -4.44
N PRO A 155 22.30 -20.72 -3.52
CA PRO A 155 21.97 -22.14 -3.66
C PRO A 155 20.95 -22.35 -4.79
N THR A 156 20.94 -23.54 -5.38
CA THR A 156 19.82 -24.00 -6.22
C THR A 156 18.72 -24.61 -5.34
N PRO A 157 17.45 -24.58 -5.77
CA PRO A 157 16.37 -25.30 -5.08
C PRO A 157 16.65 -26.81 -4.97
N ASP A 158 16.20 -27.42 -3.87
CA ASP A 158 16.19 -28.88 -3.71
C ASP A 158 14.97 -29.54 -4.40
N ALA A 159 14.80 -30.86 -4.23
CA ALA A 159 13.68 -31.62 -4.79
C ALA A 159 12.28 -31.21 -4.27
N ASN A 160 12.22 -30.46 -3.16
CA ASN A 160 10.99 -29.87 -2.60
C ASN A 160 10.82 -28.39 -3.02
N GLY A 161 11.71 -27.85 -3.86
CA GLY A 161 11.81 -26.42 -4.15
C GLY A 161 12.43 -25.62 -3.00
N MET A 162 12.97 -26.26 -1.96
CA MET A 162 13.52 -25.56 -0.81
C MET A 162 14.86 -24.91 -1.14
N ILE A 163 15.00 -23.66 -0.73
CA ILE A 163 16.21 -22.85 -0.90
C ILE A 163 16.78 -22.56 0.48
N ALA A 164 18.03 -22.94 0.72
CA ALA A 164 18.75 -22.65 1.97
C ALA A 164 20.19 -22.26 1.64
N ALA A 165 20.55 -21.02 1.96
CA ALA A 165 21.82 -20.40 1.56
C ALA A 165 23.03 -20.99 2.29
N ASN A 166 22.87 -21.38 3.56
CA ASN A 166 23.92 -22.01 4.38
C ASN A 166 25.26 -21.24 4.36
N TRP A 167 25.21 -19.92 4.22
CA TRP A 167 26.41 -19.08 4.13
C TRP A 167 27.18 -19.09 5.47
N PRO A 168 28.50 -18.90 5.48
CA PRO A 168 29.26 -18.73 6.72
C PRO A 168 28.76 -17.56 7.57
N VAL A 169 28.95 -17.65 8.89
CA VAL A 169 28.68 -16.54 9.81
C VAL A 169 29.53 -15.32 9.42
N SER A 170 28.87 -14.17 9.24
CA SER A 170 29.51 -12.89 8.93
C SER A 170 29.62 -11.98 10.16
N TYR A 171 28.66 -12.05 11.09
CA TYR A 171 28.63 -11.24 12.32
C TYR A 171 27.86 -11.98 13.44
N THR A 172 28.15 -11.66 14.70
CA THR A 172 27.40 -12.17 15.87
C THR A 172 26.79 -11.02 16.64
N VAL A 173 25.46 -11.02 16.76
CA VAL A 173 24.71 -10.04 17.55
C VAL A 173 24.58 -10.57 18.97
N ASN A 174 25.19 -9.85 19.91
CA ASN A 174 25.01 -10.06 21.35
C ASN A 174 23.91 -9.10 21.83
N VAL A 175 22.74 -9.63 22.17
CA VAL A 175 21.59 -8.83 22.60
C VAL A 175 21.77 -8.49 24.07
N GLY A 176 21.88 -7.20 24.39
CA GLY A 176 22.04 -6.74 25.77
C GLY A 176 20.84 -7.10 26.64
N SER A 177 21.05 -7.31 27.94
CA SER A 177 19.96 -7.47 28.92
C SER A 177 19.12 -6.20 29.11
N ASN A 178 19.62 -5.06 28.62
CA ASN A 178 18.98 -3.75 28.61
C ASN A 178 18.27 -3.41 27.28
N TRP A 179 18.28 -4.32 26.30
CA TRP A 179 17.55 -4.13 25.05
C TRP A 179 16.05 -4.25 25.32
N VAL A 180 15.24 -3.33 24.78
CA VAL A 180 13.79 -3.36 24.94
C VAL A 180 13.17 -4.29 23.89
N SER A 181 12.15 -5.05 24.27
CA SER A 181 11.47 -5.95 23.34
C SER A 181 10.92 -5.17 22.13
N GLY A 182 11.03 -5.73 20.93
CA GLY A 182 10.74 -5.02 19.69
C GLY A 182 11.15 -5.78 18.44
N ILE A 183 10.78 -5.24 17.29
CA ILE A 183 11.38 -5.60 16.00
C ILE A 183 12.69 -4.83 15.87
N TYR A 184 13.75 -5.53 15.46
CA TYR A 184 15.07 -4.98 15.22
C TYR A 184 15.42 -5.21 13.76
N MET A 185 16.07 -4.21 13.16
CA MET A 185 16.47 -4.25 11.77
C MET A 185 17.98 -4.07 11.67
N VAL A 186 18.67 -5.06 11.12
CA VAL A 186 20.03 -4.88 10.64
C VAL A 186 19.94 -4.16 9.32
N TRP A 187 20.57 -2.99 9.24
CA TRP A 187 20.73 -2.20 8.03
C TRP A 187 22.09 -2.50 7.43
N LEU A 188 22.13 -2.80 6.13
CA LEU A 188 23.33 -3.19 5.39
C LEU A 188 23.51 -2.31 4.15
N ARG A 189 24.75 -1.88 3.88
CA ARG A 189 25.09 -1.12 2.66
C ARG A 189 26.51 -1.43 2.19
N ASN A 190 26.69 -1.74 0.90
CA ASN A 190 28.04 -1.82 0.31
C ASN A 190 28.67 -0.42 0.22
N LEU A 191 29.97 -0.28 0.51
CA LEU A 191 30.62 1.03 0.44
C LEU A 191 30.68 1.63 -0.97
N ASP A 192 30.52 0.81 -2.01
CA ASP A 192 30.44 1.21 -3.43
C ASP A 192 29.00 1.42 -3.93
N SER A 193 27.99 1.39 -3.04
CA SER A 193 26.58 1.47 -3.42
C SER A 193 25.76 2.37 -2.49
N THR A 194 24.67 2.90 -3.04
CA THR A 194 23.58 3.53 -2.29
C THR A 194 22.46 2.55 -1.95
N TYR A 195 22.50 1.32 -2.48
CA TYR A 195 21.53 0.27 -2.17
C TYR A 195 21.65 -0.15 -0.71
N VAL A 196 20.50 -0.32 -0.06
CA VAL A 196 20.38 -0.76 1.33
C VAL A 196 19.66 -2.10 1.33
N ALA A 197 20.14 -3.03 2.16
CA ALA A 197 19.46 -4.27 2.44
C ALA A 197 19.20 -4.42 3.95
N TYR A 198 18.25 -5.29 4.27
CA TYR A 198 17.78 -5.50 5.64
C TYR A 198 17.91 -6.95 6.10
N ILE A 199 18.02 -7.12 7.42
CA ILE A 199 17.75 -8.39 8.09
C ILE A 199 16.90 -8.10 9.34
N PRO A 200 15.60 -8.48 9.34
CA PRO A 200 14.76 -8.37 10.52
C PRO A 200 15.09 -9.48 11.53
N PHE A 201 15.00 -9.16 12.83
CA PHE A 201 14.90 -10.14 13.90
C PHE A 201 14.12 -9.55 15.09
N ILE A 202 13.46 -10.40 15.87
CA ILE A 202 12.65 -9.98 17.01
C ILE A 202 13.44 -10.17 18.31
N VAL A 203 13.39 -9.17 19.18
CA VAL A 203 13.92 -9.30 20.54
C VAL A 203 12.76 -9.46 21.50
N ARG A 204 12.73 -10.62 22.16
CA ARG A 204 11.80 -10.93 23.25
C ARG A 204 12.33 -10.42 24.58
N ASN A 205 11.41 -10.18 25.52
CA ASN A 205 11.74 -10.19 26.93
C ASN A 205 10.76 -11.12 27.66
N ASP A 206 11.10 -12.42 27.70
CA ASP A 206 10.21 -13.46 28.24
C ASP A 206 9.83 -13.20 29.72
N SER A 207 10.68 -12.47 30.46
CA SER A 207 10.47 -12.10 31.86
C SER A 207 9.62 -10.85 32.10
N GLN A 208 9.39 -10.03 31.06
CA GLN A 208 8.66 -8.76 31.18
C GLN A 208 7.15 -8.99 31.27
N THR A 209 6.52 -8.46 32.31
CA THR A 209 5.07 -8.28 32.36
C THR A 209 4.66 -7.13 31.43
N ALA A 210 3.71 -7.39 30.54
CA ALA A 210 3.19 -6.43 29.57
C ALA A 210 1.66 -6.51 29.52
N ASP A 211 0.99 -5.52 28.96
CA ASP A 211 -0.44 -5.65 28.70
C ASP A 211 -0.66 -6.41 27.38
N ILE A 212 0.12 -6.07 26.36
CA ILE A 212 0.02 -6.60 25.00
C ILE A 212 1.24 -7.49 24.68
N LEU A 213 0.98 -8.64 24.07
CA LEU A 213 1.94 -9.37 23.26
C LEU A 213 1.58 -9.16 21.79
N TYR A 214 2.44 -8.46 21.06
CA TYR A 214 2.36 -8.31 19.62
C TYR A 214 2.99 -9.52 18.94
N LEU A 215 2.24 -10.21 18.08
CA LEU A 215 2.69 -11.35 17.30
C LEU A 215 3.14 -10.89 15.92
N VAL A 216 4.41 -11.10 15.60
CA VAL A 216 4.96 -10.85 14.25
C VAL A 216 4.79 -12.12 13.42
N ALA A 217 4.02 -12.03 12.32
CA ALA A 217 3.63 -13.16 11.46
C ALA A 217 4.77 -13.67 10.56
N THR A 218 5.92 -14.04 11.14
CA THR A 218 7.14 -14.48 10.44
C THR A 218 6.91 -15.70 9.56
N SER A 219 5.99 -16.59 9.95
CA SER A 219 5.56 -17.74 9.14
C SER A 219 4.95 -17.30 7.81
N THR A 220 4.09 -16.28 7.83
CA THR A 220 3.50 -15.67 6.62
C THR A 220 4.57 -14.97 5.80
N TRP A 221 5.43 -14.14 6.40
CA TRP A 221 6.52 -13.48 5.67
C TRP A 221 7.39 -14.49 4.90
N GLN A 222 7.66 -15.65 5.52
CA GLN A 222 8.50 -16.69 4.95
C GLN A 222 7.79 -17.60 3.94
N ALA A 223 6.46 -17.74 4.05
CA ALA A 223 5.62 -18.40 3.05
C ALA A 223 5.60 -17.64 1.72
N TYR A 224 5.53 -16.31 1.79
CA TYR A 224 5.51 -15.40 0.65
C TYR A 224 6.90 -15.10 0.08
N ASN A 225 7.97 -15.17 0.89
CA ASN A 225 9.38 -15.00 0.47
C ASN A 225 9.71 -15.79 -0.81
N GLY A 226 9.90 -15.07 -1.92
CA GLY A 226 10.24 -15.60 -3.25
C GLY A 226 11.75 -15.64 -3.51
N TRP A 227 12.59 -15.31 -2.53
CA TRP A 227 14.04 -15.24 -2.71
C TRP A 227 14.62 -16.57 -3.21
N GLY A 228 15.36 -16.48 -4.33
CA GLY A 228 15.89 -17.62 -5.08
C GLY A 228 14.92 -18.21 -6.11
N GLY A 229 13.75 -17.60 -6.31
CA GLY A 229 12.74 -18.00 -7.28
C GLY A 229 11.82 -19.12 -6.79
N LYS A 230 11.58 -19.21 -5.47
CA LYS A 230 10.66 -20.19 -4.86
C LYS A 230 10.05 -19.65 -3.59
N SER A 231 8.71 -19.68 -3.48
CA SER A 231 7.92 -19.47 -2.27
C SER A 231 6.91 -20.63 -2.10
N LEU A 232 5.95 -20.53 -1.18
CA LEU A 232 4.81 -21.45 -1.10
C LEU A 232 3.67 -21.15 -2.11
N TYR A 233 3.89 -20.21 -3.04
CA TYR A 233 2.96 -19.77 -4.09
C TYR A 233 3.56 -19.92 -5.50
N GLU A 234 2.71 -20.14 -6.50
CA GLU A 234 3.12 -20.35 -7.89
C GLU A 234 3.58 -19.05 -8.57
N TYR A 235 2.99 -17.90 -8.20
CA TYR A 235 3.13 -16.64 -8.93
C TYR A 235 4.55 -16.06 -8.95
N ASN A 236 5.33 -16.33 -7.90
CA ASN A 236 6.74 -15.93 -7.76
C ASN A 236 7.69 -17.15 -7.73
N SER A 237 7.22 -18.31 -8.20
CA SER A 237 8.00 -19.55 -8.26
C SER A 237 8.09 -20.10 -9.69
N PRO A 238 9.06 -19.66 -10.51
CA PRO A 238 9.30 -20.21 -11.83
C PRO A 238 9.45 -21.73 -11.76
N ASP A 239 8.79 -22.46 -12.66
CA ASP A 239 8.75 -23.93 -12.69
C ASP A 239 8.15 -24.60 -11.43
N GLY A 240 7.22 -23.93 -10.76
CA GLY A 240 6.38 -24.51 -9.70
C GLY A 240 6.78 -24.09 -8.28
N ARG A 241 5.80 -23.89 -7.40
CA ARG A 241 6.03 -23.53 -5.98
C ARG A 241 6.87 -24.54 -5.19
N ALA A 242 7.44 -24.10 -4.09
CA ALA A 242 8.06 -24.98 -3.11
C ALA A 242 7.02 -25.65 -2.20
N LEU A 243 7.36 -26.86 -1.74
CA LEU A 243 6.68 -27.60 -0.68
C LEU A 243 7.29 -27.30 0.70
N LYS A 244 8.52 -26.76 0.71
CA LYS A 244 9.29 -26.40 1.90
C LYS A 244 10.06 -25.10 1.68
N VAL A 245 10.07 -24.21 2.67
CA VAL A 245 10.80 -22.94 2.63
C VAL A 245 11.64 -22.76 3.90
N SER A 246 12.88 -22.30 3.77
CA SER A 246 13.83 -22.19 4.90
C SER A 246 14.10 -20.73 5.27
N TYR A 247 14.12 -20.43 6.57
CA TYR A 247 14.58 -19.14 7.11
C TYR A 247 16.09 -18.93 6.97
N ASP A 248 16.85 -19.95 6.55
CA ASP A 248 18.28 -19.82 6.28
C ASP A 248 18.55 -19.22 4.89
N ARG A 249 17.79 -18.18 4.53
CA ARG A 249 17.89 -17.40 3.29
C ARG A 249 17.38 -15.97 3.52
N PRO A 250 17.82 -14.97 2.73
CA PRO A 250 17.28 -13.60 2.79
C PRO A 250 15.78 -13.52 2.48
N TYR A 251 15.14 -12.42 2.87
CA TYR A 251 13.84 -12.03 2.29
C TYR A 251 14.07 -11.27 0.98
N ASP A 252 13.16 -11.44 0.01
CA ASP A 252 13.12 -10.63 -1.21
C ASP A 252 12.22 -9.40 -1.06
N GLN A 253 11.16 -9.46 -0.25
CA GLN A 253 10.28 -8.32 0.02
C GLN A 253 11.06 -7.13 0.58
N ASN A 254 10.80 -5.94 0.01
CA ASN A 254 11.10 -4.64 0.62
C ASN A 254 12.56 -4.51 1.11
N ASP A 255 13.53 -4.67 0.21
CA ASP A 255 14.97 -4.68 0.51
C ASP A 255 15.40 -5.74 1.56
N GLY A 256 14.59 -6.78 1.77
CA GLY A 256 14.83 -7.83 2.77
C GLY A 256 14.22 -7.58 4.14
N SER A 257 13.36 -6.58 4.30
CA SER A 257 12.68 -6.28 5.58
C SER A 257 11.51 -7.23 5.91
N GLY A 258 11.15 -8.14 4.99
CA GLY A 258 9.94 -8.94 5.07
C GLY A 258 8.69 -8.05 4.91
N HIS A 259 7.60 -8.41 5.57
CA HIS A 259 6.36 -7.62 5.52
C HIS A 259 6.31 -6.49 6.57
N TYR A 260 7.43 -6.18 7.24
CA TYR A 260 7.48 -5.12 8.27
C TYR A 260 6.99 -3.75 7.76
N TYR A 261 7.35 -3.37 6.52
CA TYR A 261 6.84 -2.14 5.90
C TYR A 261 5.41 -2.29 5.37
N SER A 262 4.95 -3.51 5.08
CA SER A 262 3.60 -3.79 4.59
C SER A 262 2.56 -3.70 5.70
N GLY A 263 2.84 -4.31 6.85
CA GLY A 263 1.90 -4.34 7.97
C GLY A 263 2.40 -3.59 9.19
N ASP A 264 3.36 -4.22 9.85
CA ASP A 264 3.67 -3.98 11.26
C ASP A 264 4.09 -2.54 11.57
N TYR A 265 4.70 -1.84 10.61
CA TYR A 265 5.18 -0.47 10.79
C TYR A 265 4.11 0.44 11.40
N ASN A 266 2.93 0.55 10.77
CA ASN A 266 1.92 1.53 11.19
C ASN A 266 1.30 1.19 12.57
N MET A 267 0.99 -0.09 12.82
CA MET A 267 0.46 -0.52 14.12
C MET A 267 1.49 -0.33 15.24
N ILE A 268 2.77 -0.63 15.00
CA ILE A 268 3.84 -0.47 15.99
C ILE A 268 4.11 1.00 16.30
N GLN A 269 4.22 1.87 15.28
CA GLN A 269 4.33 3.32 15.49
C GLN A 269 3.21 3.81 16.42
N TRP A 270 1.96 3.43 16.12
CA TRP A 270 0.79 3.90 16.85
C TRP A 270 0.70 3.34 18.28
N LEU A 271 0.95 2.04 18.47
CA LEU A 271 0.94 1.41 19.80
C LEU A 271 1.96 2.06 20.74
N GLU A 272 3.16 2.31 20.22
CA GLU A 272 4.24 2.92 21.01
C GLU A 272 4.01 4.42 21.23
N HIS A 273 3.51 5.15 20.23
CA HIS A 273 3.12 6.56 20.37
C HIS A 273 2.08 6.77 21.48
N ASN A 274 1.07 5.88 21.55
CA ASN A 274 0.03 5.90 22.57
C ASN A 274 0.50 5.36 23.93
N GLY A 275 1.76 4.90 24.04
CA GLY A 275 2.36 4.46 25.31
C GLY A 275 1.80 3.15 25.85
N TYR A 276 1.30 2.24 25.00
CA TYR A 276 0.90 0.90 25.43
C TYR A 276 2.10 0.10 25.93
N ASN A 277 1.89 -0.79 26.90
CA ASN A 277 2.92 -1.69 27.41
C ASN A 277 2.91 -2.98 26.57
N VAL A 278 3.77 -3.01 25.55
CA VAL A 278 3.84 -4.06 24.54
C VAL A 278 5.16 -4.84 24.61
N THR A 279 5.08 -6.14 24.33
CA THR A 279 6.20 -7.06 24.10
C THR A 279 5.98 -7.77 22.77
N TYR A 280 7.05 -8.30 22.17
CA TYR A 280 7.04 -8.83 20.80
C TYR A 280 7.52 -10.28 20.76
N ALA A 281 6.88 -11.12 19.94
CA ALA A 281 7.23 -12.51 19.70
C ALA A 281 6.91 -12.91 18.25
N THR A 282 7.48 -14.03 17.76
CA THR A 282 7.25 -14.53 16.40
C THR A 282 6.34 -15.76 16.35
N SER A 283 5.94 -16.18 15.14
CA SER A 283 5.23 -17.44 14.91
C SER A 283 5.93 -18.67 15.53
N GLU A 284 7.27 -18.70 15.49
CA GLU A 284 8.07 -19.79 16.09
C GLU A 284 7.99 -19.80 17.63
N ASP A 285 7.86 -18.61 18.23
CA ASP A 285 7.70 -18.48 19.67
C ASP A 285 6.30 -18.90 20.10
N LEU A 286 5.27 -18.56 19.32
CA LEU A 286 3.90 -19.04 19.52
C LEU A 286 3.78 -20.56 19.31
N HIS A 287 4.55 -21.14 18.37
CA HIS A 287 4.63 -22.59 18.20
C HIS A 287 5.28 -23.28 19.40
N SER A 288 6.43 -22.77 19.86
CA SER A 288 7.28 -23.48 20.83
C SER A 288 6.99 -23.20 22.30
N ASN A 289 6.31 -22.10 22.64
CA ASN A 289 6.14 -21.66 24.02
C ASN A 289 4.65 -21.56 24.44
N PRO A 290 4.06 -22.60 25.04
CA PRO A 290 2.69 -22.52 25.58
C PRO A 290 2.55 -21.52 26.74
N ALA A 291 3.66 -21.10 27.35
CA ALA A 291 3.71 -20.10 28.42
C ALA A 291 3.95 -18.67 27.91
N LEU A 292 3.90 -18.43 26.59
CA LEU A 292 4.22 -17.12 25.98
C LEU A 292 3.35 -15.97 26.50
N MET A 293 2.10 -16.24 26.92
CA MET A 293 1.19 -15.24 27.51
C MET A 293 1.32 -15.07 29.03
N ASN A 294 2.32 -15.69 29.68
CA ASN A 294 2.60 -15.44 31.09
C ASN A 294 3.00 -13.98 31.33
N GLY A 295 2.33 -13.31 32.26
CA GLY A 295 2.53 -11.87 32.49
C GLY A 295 1.99 -10.95 31.39
N ARG A 296 1.26 -11.48 30.38
CA ARG A 296 0.53 -10.71 29.36
C ARG A 296 -0.99 -10.89 29.46
N LYS A 297 -1.76 -9.99 28.85
CA LYS A 297 -3.24 -9.98 28.91
C LYS A 297 -3.92 -10.15 27.57
N LEU A 298 -3.37 -9.54 26.52
CA LEU A 298 -3.90 -9.50 25.16
C LEU A 298 -2.84 -10.00 24.16
N LEU A 299 -3.21 -10.95 23.30
CA LEU A 299 -2.48 -11.24 22.06
C LEU A 299 -3.00 -10.30 20.97
N LEU A 300 -2.12 -9.63 20.24
CA LEU A 300 -2.44 -8.75 19.12
C LEU A 300 -1.73 -9.25 17.86
N SER A 301 -2.49 -9.42 16.77
CA SER A 301 -1.99 -9.71 15.43
C SER A 301 -2.53 -8.68 14.43
N ASP A 302 -1.79 -8.41 13.35
CA ASP A 302 -1.98 -7.26 12.45
C ASP A 302 -1.66 -7.62 10.99
N PHE A 303 -2.17 -6.81 10.04
CA PHE A 303 -2.01 -6.94 8.59
C PHE A 303 -2.40 -8.28 7.95
N HIS A 304 -1.63 -9.36 8.13
CA HIS A 304 -1.87 -10.66 7.49
C HIS A 304 -1.17 -11.83 8.21
N ASP A 305 -1.96 -12.71 8.83
CA ASP A 305 -1.48 -13.79 9.73
C ASP A 305 -2.01 -15.18 9.30
N GLU A 306 -1.72 -15.54 8.04
CA GLU A 306 -2.29 -16.68 7.32
C GLU A 306 -1.76 -18.06 7.75
N TYR A 307 -0.45 -18.18 8.02
CA TYR A 307 0.25 -19.47 8.13
C TYR A 307 0.47 -19.91 9.59
N TYR A 308 -0.28 -20.92 10.04
CA TYR A 308 -0.28 -21.43 11.42
C TYR A 308 0.10 -22.90 11.52
N SER A 309 0.88 -23.26 12.54
CA SER A 309 1.05 -24.66 12.94
C SER A 309 -0.06 -25.11 13.90
N MET A 310 -0.28 -26.42 14.02
CA MET A 310 -1.23 -26.96 15.00
C MET A 310 -0.90 -26.54 16.44
N GLU A 311 0.38 -26.48 16.82
CA GLU A 311 0.82 -25.95 18.11
C GLU A 311 0.39 -24.49 18.30
N MET A 312 0.57 -23.63 17.30
CA MET A 312 0.14 -22.23 17.36
C MET A 312 -1.37 -22.14 17.55
N PHE A 313 -2.14 -22.92 16.79
CA PHE A 313 -3.59 -23.01 16.91
C PHE A 313 -4.03 -23.40 18.32
N ASP A 314 -3.50 -24.51 18.84
CA ASP A 314 -3.89 -25.03 20.15
C ASP A 314 -3.38 -24.11 21.29
N ASN A 315 -2.24 -23.42 21.11
CA ASN A 315 -1.76 -22.40 22.04
C ASN A 315 -2.66 -21.16 22.07
N VAL A 316 -3.06 -20.60 20.93
CA VAL A 316 -4.02 -19.46 20.87
C VAL A 316 -5.36 -19.84 21.49
N LYS A 317 -5.86 -21.04 21.22
CA LYS A 317 -7.07 -21.57 21.86
C LYS A 317 -6.92 -21.68 23.38
N ALA A 318 -5.81 -22.25 23.86
CA ALA A 318 -5.52 -22.36 25.28
C ALA A 318 -5.38 -20.99 25.97
N MET A 319 -4.78 -20.00 25.31
CA MET A 319 -4.67 -18.63 25.81
C MET A 319 -6.06 -18.00 26.02
N ARG A 320 -6.95 -18.09 25.01
CA ARG A 320 -8.34 -17.63 25.12
C ARG A 320 -9.08 -18.35 26.24
N ASP A 321 -8.97 -19.67 26.30
CA ASP A 321 -9.67 -20.49 27.29
C ASP A 321 -9.12 -20.26 28.72
N ALA A 322 -7.87 -19.77 28.84
CA ALA A 322 -7.26 -19.28 30.08
C ALA A 322 -7.54 -17.79 30.40
N GLY A 323 -8.48 -17.14 29.69
CA GLY A 323 -8.91 -15.77 29.99
C GLY A 323 -8.01 -14.67 29.42
N LYS A 324 -7.14 -14.98 28.46
CA LYS A 324 -6.36 -13.99 27.69
C LYS A 324 -7.15 -13.53 26.48
N SER A 325 -7.24 -12.23 26.27
CA SER A 325 -7.95 -11.66 25.14
C SER A 325 -7.16 -11.83 23.83
N LEU A 326 -7.85 -11.86 22.69
CA LEU A 326 -7.27 -11.99 21.34
C LEU A 326 -7.79 -10.85 20.44
N ALA A 327 -6.92 -10.02 19.87
CA ALA A 327 -7.29 -8.99 18.89
C ALA A 327 -6.56 -9.18 17.56
N TYR A 328 -7.32 -9.50 16.51
CA TYR A 328 -6.84 -9.60 15.14
C TYR A 328 -7.29 -8.36 14.36
N PHE A 329 -6.33 -7.50 14.00
CA PHE A 329 -6.53 -6.30 13.19
C PHE A 329 -6.26 -6.59 11.69
N THR A 330 -6.72 -7.76 11.23
CA THR A 330 -6.34 -8.39 9.95
C THR A 330 -7.43 -9.38 9.48
N SER A 331 -7.34 -9.88 8.25
CA SER A 331 -8.17 -10.96 7.66
C SER A 331 -7.31 -12.14 7.19
N ASN A 332 -7.97 -13.21 6.74
CA ASN A 332 -7.34 -14.45 6.28
C ASN A 332 -6.41 -15.07 7.34
N ASN A 333 -6.89 -15.08 8.57
CA ASN A 333 -6.13 -15.51 9.75
C ASN A 333 -6.23 -17.03 9.94
N ILE A 334 -5.13 -17.70 10.25
CA ILE A 334 -5.11 -19.14 10.62
C ILE A 334 -5.63 -20.04 9.47
N TYR A 335 -5.37 -19.67 8.21
CA TYR A 335 -5.93 -20.33 7.03
C TYR A 335 -5.18 -21.62 6.65
N TRP A 336 -3.85 -21.55 6.49
CA TRP A 336 -3.02 -22.70 6.12
C TRP A 336 -2.38 -23.38 7.33
N GLN A 337 -2.56 -24.70 7.44
CA GLN A 337 -1.81 -25.55 8.36
C GLN A 337 -0.37 -25.76 7.85
N ILE A 338 0.62 -25.48 8.70
CA ILE A 338 2.04 -25.71 8.43
C ILE A 338 2.74 -26.55 9.48
N ARG A 339 3.83 -27.20 9.08
CA ARG A 339 4.74 -27.89 10.01
C ARG A 339 6.10 -27.23 10.02
N TYR A 340 6.75 -27.25 11.18
CA TYR A 340 8.13 -26.84 11.31
C TYR A 340 9.07 -28.06 11.32
N GLU A 341 10.20 -27.92 10.65
CA GLU A 341 11.31 -28.88 10.66
C GLU A 341 12.62 -28.19 11.07
N ASN A 342 13.62 -29.00 11.41
CA ASN A 342 14.98 -28.54 11.63
C ASN A 342 15.66 -28.22 10.28
N ASN A 343 16.63 -27.31 10.28
CA ASN A 343 17.53 -27.18 9.13
C ASN A 343 18.53 -28.34 9.04
N SER A 344 19.35 -28.34 7.98
CA SER A 344 20.43 -29.30 7.74
C SER A 344 21.49 -29.37 8.86
N ALA A 345 21.64 -28.30 9.66
CA ALA A 345 22.52 -28.25 10.81
C ALA A 345 21.84 -28.70 12.13
N GLY A 346 20.58 -29.13 12.08
CA GLY A 346 19.81 -29.60 13.24
C GLY A 346 19.18 -28.49 14.09
N SER A 347 19.26 -27.21 13.68
CA SER A 347 18.60 -26.10 14.39
C SER A 347 17.08 -26.16 14.16
N PRO A 348 16.25 -26.14 15.21
CA PRO A 348 14.81 -26.31 15.10
C PRO A 348 14.10 -25.06 14.58
N LEU A 349 12.89 -25.26 14.03
CA LEU A 349 11.99 -24.19 13.54
C LEU A 349 12.62 -23.31 12.44
N ARG A 350 13.48 -23.91 11.62
CA ARG A 350 14.18 -23.21 10.52
C ARG A 350 13.58 -23.49 9.15
N VAL A 351 12.79 -24.55 9.02
CA VAL A 351 12.11 -24.93 7.77
C VAL A 351 10.60 -24.98 8.02
N ILE A 352 9.82 -24.34 7.16
CA ILE A 352 8.36 -24.47 7.07
C ILE A 352 8.04 -25.49 5.98
N VAL A 353 7.12 -26.41 6.26
CA VAL A 353 6.57 -27.39 5.33
C VAL A 353 5.11 -27.04 5.04
N CYS A 354 4.75 -26.94 3.76
CA CYS A 354 3.37 -26.73 3.32
C CYS A 354 3.11 -27.36 1.94
N TYR A 355 2.53 -28.55 1.95
CA TYR A 355 2.11 -29.25 0.75
C TYR A 355 0.85 -28.68 0.09
N LYS A 356 0.05 -27.85 0.78
CA LYS A 356 -1.28 -27.39 0.36
C LYS A 356 -2.17 -28.57 -0.11
N LYS A 357 -3.37 -28.29 -0.64
CA LYS A 357 -4.20 -29.31 -1.31
C LYS A 357 -4.04 -29.16 -2.83
N GLU A 358 -2.98 -29.75 -3.40
CA GLU A 358 -2.71 -29.63 -4.85
C GLU A 358 -3.73 -30.35 -5.74
N THR A 359 -4.45 -31.35 -5.21
CA THR A 359 -5.37 -32.21 -5.98
C THR A 359 -6.60 -32.62 -5.17
N ASP A 360 -7.69 -32.91 -5.85
CA ASP A 360 -8.91 -33.50 -5.25
C ASP A 360 -8.82 -35.01 -5.01
N ASP A 361 -7.70 -35.65 -5.38
CA ASP A 361 -7.45 -37.08 -5.13
C ASP A 361 -6.48 -37.26 -3.94
N PRO A 362 -6.96 -37.71 -2.76
CA PRO A 362 -6.14 -37.94 -1.56
C PRO A 362 -5.03 -38.97 -1.73
N SER A 363 -5.08 -39.82 -2.75
CA SER A 363 -4.03 -40.80 -3.05
C SER A 363 -2.81 -40.19 -3.76
N THR A 364 -2.97 -38.98 -4.33
CA THR A 364 -1.92 -38.25 -5.06
C THR A 364 -1.27 -37.13 -4.24
N SER A 365 -1.76 -36.88 -3.02
CA SER A 365 -1.17 -35.85 -2.15
C SER A 365 0.28 -36.16 -1.80
N ARG A 366 1.13 -35.14 -1.91
CA ARG A 366 2.54 -35.21 -1.52
C ARG A 366 2.76 -35.20 0.00
N ASP A 367 1.73 -34.91 0.80
CA ASP A 367 1.85 -34.90 2.24
C ASP A 367 1.80 -36.33 2.81
N PRO A 368 2.92 -36.86 3.38
CA PRO A 368 2.93 -38.20 3.96
C PRO A 368 1.95 -38.36 5.13
N TRP A 369 1.50 -37.27 5.75
CA TRP A 369 0.65 -37.32 6.94
C TRP A 369 -0.85 -37.43 6.62
N LEU A 370 -1.29 -37.14 5.39
CA LEU A 370 -2.71 -37.27 4.99
C LEU A 370 -3.26 -38.68 5.20
N ASN A 371 -2.41 -39.68 4.94
CA ASN A 371 -2.74 -41.10 5.01
C ASN A 371 -2.03 -41.83 6.17
N ASP A 372 -1.38 -41.11 7.10
CA ASP A 372 -0.76 -41.73 8.28
C ASP A 372 -1.86 -42.28 9.22
N PRO A 373 -1.70 -43.52 9.74
CA PRO A 373 -2.67 -44.11 10.66
C PRO A 373 -2.72 -43.44 12.04
N ASP A 374 -1.71 -42.64 12.41
CA ASP A 374 -1.72 -41.84 13.64
C ASP A 374 -2.64 -40.61 13.47
N PRO A 375 -3.75 -40.51 14.24
CA PRO A 375 -4.66 -39.36 14.15
C PRO A 375 -3.99 -38.03 14.46
N GLN A 376 -2.94 -38.00 15.31
CA GLN A 376 -2.25 -36.77 15.67
C GLN A 376 -1.47 -36.20 14.49
N LYS A 377 -0.71 -37.04 13.77
CA LYS A 377 -0.05 -36.63 12.53
C LYS A 377 -1.06 -36.29 11.45
N LYS A 378 -2.12 -37.08 11.31
CA LYS A 378 -3.18 -36.84 10.33
C LYS A 378 -3.88 -35.50 10.55
N MET A 379 -4.12 -35.08 11.79
CA MET A 379 -4.63 -33.72 12.08
C MET A 379 -3.67 -32.59 11.71
N ARG A 380 -2.40 -32.91 11.42
CA ARG A 380 -1.33 -31.96 11.08
C ARG A 380 -0.95 -32.02 9.60
N THR A 381 -1.79 -32.62 8.75
CA THR A 381 -1.68 -32.50 7.29
C THR A 381 -1.74 -31.03 6.89
N THR A 382 -0.85 -30.59 6.01
CA THR A 382 -0.72 -29.18 5.61
C THR A 382 -1.71 -28.80 4.51
N VAL A 383 -2.99 -28.74 4.88
CA VAL A 383 -4.11 -28.25 4.05
C VAL A 383 -4.72 -27.00 4.72
N LEU A 384 -5.89 -26.55 4.26
CA LEU A 384 -6.64 -25.52 4.99
C LEU A 384 -7.05 -26.04 6.38
N PHE A 385 -7.02 -25.17 7.39
CA PHE A 385 -7.41 -25.54 8.75
C PHE A 385 -8.85 -26.07 8.85
N ARG A 386 -9.76 -25.47 8.08
CA ARG A 386 -11.17 -25.89 7.95
C ARG A 386 -11.37 -27.25 7.28
N ASP A 387 -10.45 -27.67 6.41
CA ASP A 387 -10.60 -28.85 5.56
C ASP A 387 -10.28 -30.16 6.27
N ALA A 388 -10.86 -31.26 5.78
CA ALA A 388 -10.43 -32.59 6.17
C ALA A 388 -8.99 -32.86 5.68
N PRO A 389 -8.13 -33.48 6.49
CA PRO A 389 -8.42 -34.14 7.78
C PRO A 389 -8.31 -33.23 9.02
N VAL A 390 -7.88 -31.97 8.89
CA VAL A 390 -7.64 -31.06 10.01
C VAL A 390 -8.94 -30.71 10.74
N ASN A 391 -10.00 -30.39 10.00
CA ASN A 391 -11.37 -30.13 10.49
C ASN A 391 -11.44 -29.13 11.67
N LYS A 392 -10.56 -28.13 11.69
CA LYS A 392 -10.50 -27.07 12.71
C LYS A 392 -10.70 -25.70 12.06
N PRO A 393 -11.93 -25.32 11.66
CA PRO A 393 -12.17 -24.02 11.04
C PRO A 393 -11.83 -22.87 12.01
N GLU A 394 -11.37 -21.79 11.41
CA GLU A 394 -10.76 -20.60 12.02
C GLU A 394 -11.78 -19.85 12.87
N ASN A 395 -13.05 -19.87 12.44
CA ASN A 395 -14.16 -19.25 13.15
C ASN A 395 -14.47 -19.88 14.53
N GLN A 396 -13.93 -21.07 14.85
CA GLN A 396 -14.01 -21.62 16.21
C GLN A 396 -13.13 -20.86 17.22
N ILE A 397 -12.11 -20.14 16.74
CA ILE A 397 -11.25 -19.26 17.56
C ILE A 397 -11.64 -17.81 17.36
N LEU A 398 -11.90 -17.37 16.12
CA LEU A 398 -12.04 -15.95 15.76
C LEU A 398 -13.48 -15.49 15.57
N GLY A 399 -14.45 -16.41 15.48
CA GLY A 399 -15.87 -16.14 15.22
C GLY A 399 -16.24 -15.96 13.75
N VAL A 400 -15.25 -15.64 12.91
CA VAL A 400 -15.31 -15.49 11.46
C VAL A 400 -14.16 -16.26 10.81
N MET A 401 -14.24 -16.49 9.50
CA MET A 401 -13.16 -17.09 8.72
C MET A 401 -13.14 -16.54 7.30
N PHE A 402 -11.98 -16.63 6.63
CA PHE A 402 -11.76 -16.14 5.27
C PHE A 402 -12.88 -16.55 4.31
N GLU A 403 -13.33 -15.60 3.50
CA GLU A 403 -14.23 -15.84 2.38
C GLU A 403 -13.53 -15.63 1.05
N SER A 404 -12.97 -14.44 0.84
CA SER A 404 -12.41 -14.03 -0.44
C SER A 404 -11.60 -12.74 -0.30
N LEU A 405 -11.25 -12.17 -1.45
CA LEU A 405 -10.51 -10.94 -1.63
C LEU A 405 -11.19 -10.02 -2.64
N VAL A 406 -10.95 -8.72 -2.52
CA VAL A 406 -11.18 -7.76 -3.62
C VAL A 406 -9.82 -7.52 -4.30
N GLY A 407 -9.78 -7.09 -5.57
CA GLY A 407 -8.51 -6.89 -6.26
C GLY A 407 -7.59 -5.88 -5.55
N PHE A 408 -6.27 -5.99 -5.69
CA PHE A 408 -5.37 -4.96 -5.15
C PHE A 408 -5.66 -3.59 -5.79
N GLY A 409 -5.77 -2.55 -4.94
CA GLY A 409 -6.23 -1.22 -5.35
C GLY A 409 -7.75 -1.09 -5.56
N ASP A 410 -8.50 -2.19 -5.46
CA ASP A 410 -9.95 -2.17 -5.32
C ASP A 410 -10.32 -2.06 -3.83
N TYR A 411 -11.30 -1.20 -3.51
CA TYR A 411 -11.64 -0.86 -2.14
C TYR A 411 -13.15 -0.85 -1.93
N ARG A 412 -13.60 -1.15 -0.71
CA ARG A 412 -14.97 -0.84 -0.28
C ARG A 412 -14.94 0.11 0.92
N ASP A 413 -16.06 0.76 1.14
CA ASP A 413 -16.33 1.53 2.35
C ASP A 413 -16.69 0.56 3.49
N TRP A 414 -16.02 0.67 4.63
CA TRP A 414 -16.49 -0.03 5.84
C TRP A 414 -17.83 0.56 6.26
N VAL A 415 -18.85 -0.27 6.46
CA VAL A 415 -20.17 0.17 6.94
C VAL A 415 -20.36 -0.19 8.42
N VAL A 416 -20.62 0.82 9.24
CA VAL A 416 -20.83 0.69 10.69
C VAL A 416 -22.15 0.01 11.02
N THR A 417 -22.10 -1.00 11.88
CA THR A 417 -23.26 -1.65 12.51
C THR A 417 -23.11 -1.68 14.04
N ASN A 418 -24.23 -1.84 14.76
CA ASN A 418 -24.26 -1.80 16.23
C ASN A 418 -23.51 -0.60 16.86
N ALA A 419 -23.70 0.61 16.31
CA ALA A 419 -23.02 1.85 16.71
C ALA A 419 -23.25 2.29 18.18
N SER A 420 -24.25 1.71 18.87
CA SER A 420 -24.45 1.90 20.31
C SER A 420 -23.50 1.05 21.18
N HIS A 421 -22.77 0.10 20.58
CA HIS A 421 -21.78 -0.71 21.28
C HIS A 421 -20.58 0.14 21.70
N TRP A 422 -19.98 -0.16 22.86
CA TRP A 422 -18.91 0.64 23.48
C TRP A 422 -17.68 0.82 22.59
N ILE A 423 -17.46 -0.07 21.63
CA ILE A 423 -16.42 0.02 20.60
C ILE A 423 -16.44 1.37 19.84
N TYR A 424 -17.63 1.93 19.62
CA TYR A 424 -17.85 3.20 18.92
C TYR A 424 -17.93 4.43 19.84
N GLN A 425 -17.74 4.27 21.15
CA GLN A 425 -17.84 5.37 22.11
C GLN A 425 -16.87 6.51 21.76
N GLY A 426 -17.40 7.74 21.65
CA GLY A 426 -16.60 8.93 21.33
C GLY A 426 -16.14 9.05 19.88
N THR A 427 -16.62 8.20 18.96
CA THR A 427 -16.31 8.30 17.51
C THR A 427 -17.24 9.22 16.74
N GLY A 428 -18.46 9.44 17.25
CA GLY A 428 -19.54 10.13 16.52
C GLY A 428 -20.20 9.30 15.41
N LEU A 429 -19.79 8.05 15.21
CA LEU A 429 -20.37 7.15 14.20
C LEU A 429 -21.77 6.66 14.61
N THR A 430 -22.63 6.46 13.61
CA THR A 430 -23.97 5.86 13.74
C THR A 430 -24.10 4.64 12.83
N ASN A 431 -25.15 3.83 13.02
CA ASN A 431 -25.45 2.73 12.09
C ASN A 431 -25.57 3.28 10.66
N GLY A 432 -24.92 2.61 9.70
CA GLY A 432 -24.85 3.05 8.30
C GLY A 432 -23.84 4.16 8.00
N SER A 433 -23.11 4.69 9.00
CA SER A 433 -21.95 5.55 8.74
C SER A 433 -20.86 4.76 8.00
N THR A 434 -20.14 5.41 7.08
CA THR A 434 -19.02 4.78 6.37
C THR A 434 -17.65 5.31 6.77
N ILE A 435 -16.65 4.44 6.61
CA ILE A 435 -15.22 4.78 6.65
C ILE A 435 -14.63 4.41 5.28
N PRO A 436 -14.36 5.40 4.41
CA PRO A 436 -13.97 5.11 3.03
C PRO A 436 -12.66 4.35 2.90
N LYS A 437 -12.62 3.45 1.91
CA LYS A 437 -11.46 2.62 1.54
C LYS A 437 -10.89 1.69 2.63
N LEU A 438 -11.56 1.53 3.77
CA LEU A 438 -11.08 0.65 4.82
C LEU A 438 -11.15 -0.83 4.44
N MET A 439 -12.02 -1.22 3.51
CA MET A 439 -12.21 -2.61 3.12
C MET A 439 -11.31 -3.05 1.96
N GLY A 440 -10.56 -4.12 2.23
CA GLY A 440 -9.58 -4.80 1.38
C GLY A 440 -8.35 -5.20 2.23
N TYR A 441 -7.37 -5.92 1.71
CA TYR A 441 -7.35 -6.64 0.43
C TYR A 441 -8.31 -7.84 0.48
N GLU A 442 -8.13 -8.66 1.50
CA GLU A 442 -8.94 -9.81 1.87
C GLU A 442 -10.00 -9.43 2.90
N TRP A 443 -10.91 -10.36 3.17
CA TRP A 443 -11.95 -10.17 4.16
C TRP A 443 -12.54 -11.49 4.68
N ASP A 444 -12.88 -11.50 5.97
CA ASP A 444 -13.54 -12.63 6.64
C ASP A 444 -15.05 -12.37 6.79
N ARG A 445 -15.84 -13.45 6.96
CA ARG A 445 -17.28 -13.36 7.28
C ARG A 445 -17.72 -14.34 8.37
N VAL A 446 -18.94 -14.16 8.89
CA VAL A 446 -19.58 -15.17 9.73
C VAL A 446 -20.09 -16.30 8.85
N TRP A 447 -19.65 -17.52 9.14
CA TRP A 447 -20.08 -18.73 8.46
C TRP A 447 -21.08 -19.52 9.33
N ASN A 448 -22.19 -19.94 8.73
CA ASN A 448 -23.20 -20.77 9.41
C ASN A 448 -22.83 -22.27 9.39
N ASN A 449 -21.65 -22.60 9.91
CA ASN A 449 -21.09 -23.95 9.99
C ASN A 449 -21.19 -24.57 11.41
N GLY A 450 -21.82 -23.88 12.36
CA GLY A 450 -21.96 -24.31 13.75
C GLY A 450 -20.78 -23.98 14.68
N TYR A 451 -19.68 -23.42 14.17
CA TYR A 451 -18.48 -23.07 14.97
C TYR A 451 -18.43 -21.59 15.39
N SER A 452 -19.09 -20.70 14.65
CA SER A 452 -19.22 -19.27 15.00
C SER A 452 -20.00 -19.09 16.32
N PRO A 453 -19.45 -18.38 17.33
CA PRO A 453 -20.10 -18.20 18.64
C PRO A 453 -21.43 -17.45 18.57
N ALA A 454 -22.43 -17.91 19.32
CA ALA A 454 -23.77 -17.35 19.30
C ALA A 454 -23.89 -15.95 19.96
N ASN A 455 -22.90 -15.52 20.73
CA ASN A 455 -22.88 -14.24 21.46
C ASN A 455 -22.03 -13.15 20.76
N MET A 456 -21.80 -13.27 19.46
CA MET A 456 -21.07 -12.25 18.69
C MET A 456 -21.88 -10.97 18.47
N THR A 457 -21.20 -9.83 18.60
CA THR A 457 -21.62 -8.55 18.06
C THR A 457 -20.88 -8.30 16.75
N VAL A 458 -21.60 -8.29 15.63
CA VAL A 458 -21.08 -7.76 14.35
C VAL A 458 -21.06 -6.24 14.49
N PHE A 459 -19.91 -5.59 14.32
CA PHE A 459 -19.77 -4.13 14.47
C PHE A 459 -19.40 -3.42 13.16
N GLY A 460 -18.85 -4.14 12.18
CA GLY A 460 -18.72 -3.70 10.79
C GLY A 460 -19.35 -4.75 9.87
N GLN A 461 -20.08 -4.31 8.84
CA GLN A 461 -20.64 -5.25 7.86
C GLN A 461 -20.74 -4.62 6.47
N THR A 462 -19.86 -5.03 5.56
CA THR A 462 -19.77 -4.45 4.22
C THR A 462 -20.26 -5.44 3.16
N PRO A 463 -21.26 -5.09 2.32
CA PRO A 463 -21.64 -5.90 1.17
C PRO A 463 -20.52 -5.92 0.12
N ILE A 464 -20.13 -7.12 -0.32
CA ILE A 464 -19.10 -7.32 -1.33
C ILE A 464 -19.70 -8.18 -2.44
N THR A 465 -19.85 -7.58 -3.62
CA THR A 465 -20.39 -8.25 -4.82
C THR A 465 -19.24 -8.69 -5.72
N SER A 466 -19.20 -9.98 -6.04
CA SER A 466 -18.31 -10.61 -7.01
C SER A 466 -19.14 -11.30 -8.11
N SER A 467 -18.46 -11.99 -9.04
CA SER A 467 -19.10 -12.86 -10.04
C SER A 467 -19.84 -14.07 -9.43
N GLU A 468 -19.53 -14.45 -8.19
CA GLU A 468 -20.13 -15.59 -7.49
C GLU A 468 -21.37 -15.21 -6.66
N GLY A 469 -21.56 -13.92 -6.38
CA GLY A 469 -22.73 -13.41 -5.66
C GLY A 469 -22.44 -12.13 -4.89
N THR A 470 -23.41 -11.72 -4.06
CA THR A 470 -23.19 -10.70 -3.03
C THR A 470 -23.05 -11.37 -1.68
N PHE A 471 -21.88 -11.21 -1.10
CA PHE A 471 -21.51 -11.69 0.22
C PHE A 471 -21.41 -10.51 1.20
N LEU A 472 -21.14 -10.82 2.46
CA LEU A 472 -20.98 -9.82 3.52
C LEU A 472 -19.64 -10.06 4.20
N HIS A 473 -18.72 -9.09 4.09
CA HIS A 473 -17.68 -8.92 5.11
C HIS A 473 -18.35 -8.66 6.45
N GLN A 474 -17.83 -9.25 7.53
CA GLN A 474 -18.34 -9.03 8.88
C GLN A 474 -17.19 -8.98 9.90
N ALA A 475 -17.04 -7.83 10.56
CA ALA A 475 -16.15 -7.65 11.69
C ALA A 475 -16.87 -7.97 13.00
N VAL A 476 -16.27 -8.79 13.87
CA VAL A 476 -16.92 -9.35 15.06
C VAL A 476 -16.14 -9.09 16.34
N ILE A 477 -16.90 -8.90 17.43
CA ILE A 477 -16.38 -8.96 18.80
C ILE A 477 -17.28 -9.83 19.67
N TRP A 478 -16.68 -10.69 20.50
CA TRP A 478 -17.39 -11.57 21.42
C TRP A 478 -16.57 -11.88 22.67
N GLN A 479 -17.23 -12.46 23.67
CA GLN A 479 -16.58 -12.87 24.92
C GLN A 479 -16.66 -14.38 25.08
N ALA A 480 -15.51 -15.02 25.28
CA ALA A 480 -15.42 -16.45 25.55
C ALA A 480 -15.93 -16.80 26.97
N PRO A 481 -16.28 -18.08 27.24
CA PRO A 481 -16.71 -18.50 28.58
C PRO A 481 -15.70 -18.22 29.71
N SER A 482 -14.42 -18.07 29.37
CA SER A 482 -13.34 -17.67 30.27
C SER A 482 -13.35 -16.19 30.67
N GLY A 483 -14.21 -15.37 30.05
CA GLY A 483 -14.20 -13.91 30.14
C GLY A 483 -13.24 -13.21 29.16
N ALA A 484 -12.42 -13.96 28.40
CA ALA A 484 -11.56 -13.39 27.37
C ALA A 484 -12.38 -12.72 26.27
N TRP A 485 -11.97 -11.53 25.84
CA TRP A 485 -12.52 -10.89 24.65
C TRP A 485 -11.81 -11.40 23.39
N VAL A 486 -12.56 -11.63 22.33
CA VAL A 486 -12.03 -11.95 21.00
C VAL A 486 -12.58 -10.92 20.01
N LEU A 487 -11.69 -10.28 19.28
CA LEU A 487 -11.97 -9.33 18.21
C LEU A 487 -11.31 -9.82 16.91
N ASN A 488 -12.06 -9.82 15.81
CA ASN A 488 -11.52 -9.85 14.47
C ASN A 488 -12.16 -8.71 13.65
N VAL A 489 -11.34 -7.81 13.10
CA VAL A 489 -11.81 -6.72 12.21
C VAL A 489 -12.10 -7.20 10.78
N SER A 490 -11.61 -8.40 10.43
CA SER A 490 -11.88 -9.09 9.17
C SER A 490 -11.42 -8.31 7.94
N VAL A 491 -10.29 -7.59 8.03
CA VAL A 491 -9.75 -6.72 6.96
C VAL A 491 -8.26 -6.41 7.14
N ASN A 492 -7.44 -6.43 6.07
CA ASN A 492 -5.97 -6.23 6.15
C ASN A 492 -5.51 -4.77 6.23
N TYR A 493 -6.36 -3.78 5.96
CA TYR A 493 -5.96 -2.37 5.82
C TYR A 493 -6.10 -1.52 7.10
N TRP A 494 -6.46 -2.12 8.24
CA TRP A 494 -6.83 -1.39 9.46
C TRP A 494 -5.73 -0.45 9.99
N GLN A 495 -4.50 -0.97 10.08
CA GLN A 495 -3.32 -0.28 10.61
C GLN A 495 -2.94 0.98 9.83
N TYR A 496 -3.20 1.04 8.52
CA TYR A 496 -2.84 2.21 7.71
C TYR A 496 -3.58 3.48 8.15
N PHE A 497 -4.82 3.35 8.65
CA PHE A 497 -5.61 4.47 9.16
C PHE A 497 -5.17 4.97 10.55
N LEU A 498 -4.26 4.26 11.23
CA LEU A 498 -3.81 4.63 12.58
C LEU A 498 -2.80 5.78 12.56
N GLU A 499 -1.76 5.70 11.72
CA GLU A 499 -0.79 6.78 11.51
C GLU A 499 -1.08 7.59 10.24
N GLY A 500 -1.80 6.98 9.28
CA GLY A 500 -2.11 7.57 8.00
C GLY A 500 -0.97 7.52 6.98
N ASN A 501 -1.36 7.56 5.71
CA ASN A 501 -0.50 7.86 4.57
C ASN A 501 -1.33 8.58 3.49
N TRP A 502 -0.85 8.62 2.25
CA TRP A 502 -1.47 9.39 1.17
C TRP A 502 -2.65 8.67 0.46
N ILE A 503 -2.83 7.35 0.67
CA ILE A 503 -4.02 6.60 0.19
C ILE A 503 -5.06 6.43 1.29
N TRP A 504 -4.61 6.01 2.47
CA TRP A 504 -5.42 5.87 3.68
C TRP A 504 -5.04 7.00 4.65
N PRO A 505 -5.70 8.16 4.59
CA PRO A 505 -5.43 9.24 5.54
C PRO A 505 -5.73 8.77 6.96
N LEU A 506 -4.98 9.31 7.93
CA LEU A 506 -5.19 9.04 9.36
C LEU A 506 -6.67 9.30 9.71
N ASP A 507 -7.33 8.30 10.28
CA ASP A 507 -8.71 8.41 10.72
C ASP A 507 -8.82 8.29 12.24
N THR A 508 -9.05 9.45 12.86
CA THR A 508 -9.24 9.56 14.33
C THR A 508 -10.37 8.69 14.87
N ARG A 509 -11.34 8.28 14.03
CA ARG A 509 -12.41 7.34 14.39
C ARG A 509 -11.85 5.93 14.53
N ILE A 510 -10.97 5.51 13.63
CA ILE A 510 -10.27 4.21 13.70
C ILE A 510 -9.28 4.18 14.86
N GLN A 511 -8.53 5.26 15.09
CA GLN A 511 -7.71 5.40 16.30
C GLN A 511 -8.56 5.27 17.58
N ARG A 512 -9.72 5.95 17.65
CA ARG A 512 -10.64 5.88 18.79
C ARG A 512 -11.22 4.48 19.00
N ILE A 513 -11.64 3.79 17.92
CA ILE A 513 -12.13 2.41 18.01
C ILE A 513 -11.04 1.50 18.56
N THR A 514 -9.83 1.58 18.00
CA THR A 514 -8.66 0.80 18.45
C THR A 514 -8.34 1.07 19.92
N GLN A 515 -8.35 2.34 20.35
CA GLN A 515 -8.20 2.70 21.77
C GLN A 515 -9.30 2.10 22.65
N ASN A 516 -10.56 2.17 22.25
CA ASN A 516 -11.67 1.61 23.02
C ASN A 516 -11.49 0.09 23.20
N VAL A 517 -11.17 -0.61 22.10
CA VAL A 517 -10.93 -2.07 22.07
C VAL A 517 -9.77 -2.45 22.99
N LEU A 518 -8.58 -1.91 22.76
CA LEU A 518 -7.39 -2.28 23.53
C LEU A 518 -7.56 -2.00 25.02
N ASN A 519 -8.03 -0.79 25.38
CA ASN A 519 -8.25 -0.44 26.78
C ASN A 519 -9.26 -1.35 27.48
N ARG A 520 -10.36 -1.73 26.79
CA ARG A 520 -11.36 -2.64 27.35
C ARG A 520 -10.81 -4.06 27.51
N MET A 521 -10.12 -4.59 26.49
CA MET A 521 -9.54 -5.93 26.51
C MET A 521 -8.43 -6.08 27.55
N ILE A 522 -7.65 -5.02 27.79
CA ILE A 522 -6.59 -4.94 28.80
C ILE A 522 -7.16 -4.78 30.22
N ALA A 523 -8.28 -4.06 30.38
CA ALA A 523 -8.93 -3.87 31.68
C ALA A 523 -9.68 -5.13 32.15
N ASP A 524 -10.40 -5.79 31.25
CA ASP A 524 -11.25 -6.95 31.58
C ASP A 524 -10.44 -8.26 31.72
N ALA A 525 -9.29 -8.39 31.05
CA ALA A 525 -8.48 -9.61 31.05
C ALA A 525 -8.07 -10.05 32.46
N GLY A 526 -8.45 -11.28 32.82
CA GLY A 526 -8.21 -11.87 34.14
C GLY A 526 -9.30 -11.59 35.19
N SER A 527 -10.38 -10.87 34.86
CA SER A 527 -11.41 -10.46 35.83
C SER A 527 -12.40 -11.57 36.27
N GLY A 528 -12.19 -12.83 35.87
CA GLY A 528 -12.93 -14.00 36.37
C GLY A 528 -14.45 -13.82 36.43
N GLY A 529 -15.11 -13.75 35.25
CA GLY A 529 -16.42 -13.14 35.06
C GLY A 529 -17.49 -13.38 36.13
N SER A 530 -17.72 -12.37 36.97
CA SER A 530 -19.04 -12.13 37.58
C SER A 530 -19.87 -11.32 36.58
N ILE A 531 -20.78 -11.98 35.87
CA ILE A 531 -21.59 -11.33 34.84
C ILE A 531 -22.66 -10.47 35.52
N SER A 532 -22.47 -9.15 35.50
CA SER A 532 -23.52 -8.17 35.79
C SER A 532 -24.54 -8.15 34.65
N THR A 533 -25.55 -9.00 34.71
CA THR A 533 -26.66 -9.05 33.74
C THR A 533 -27.55 -7.82 33.84
N ASN A 534 -27.25 -6.78 33.06
CA ASN A 534 -28.11 -5.60 32.87
C ASN A 534 -28.30 -5.28 31.38
N THR A 535 -29.05 -6.14 30.69
CA THR A 535 -29.59 -5.88 29.35
C THR A 535 -31.07 -6.28 29.34
N PRO A 536 -32.01 -5.44 28.85
CA PRO A 536 -33.41 -5.81 28.74
C PRO A 536 -33.61 -6.99 27.77
N ALA A 537 -34.52 -7.90 28.10
CA ALA A 537 -34.77 -9.10 27.29
C ALA A 537 -35.40 -8.75 25.92
N PRO A 538 -34.98 -9.42 24.82
CA PRO A 538 -35.61 -9.26 23.51
C PRO A 538 -37.02 -9.87 23.49
N SER A 539 -37.95 -9.17 22.85
CA SER A 539 -39.33 -9.63 22.67
C SER A 539 -39.40 -10.87 21.77
N ALA A 540 -40.27 -11.82 22.11
CA ALA A 540 -40.40 -13.10 21.40
C ALA A 540 -40.98 -12.96 19.98
N THR A 541 -40.37 -13.67 19.04
CA THR A 541 -40.91 -13.88 17.67
C THR A 541 -41.76 -15.16 17.63
N PRO A 542 -42.95 -15.18 17.01
CA PRO A 542 -43.78 -16.38 16.94
C PRO A 542 -43.27 -17.41 15.93
N SER A 543 -43.40 -18.68 16.32
CA SER A 543 -43.03 -19.87 15.54
C SER A 543 -43.85 -20.05 14.25
N ARG A 544 -43.20 -20.60 13.20
CA ARG A 544 -43.89 -21.27 12.08
C ARG A 544 -43.15 -22.52 11.61
N THR A 545 -43.93 -23.57 11.41
CA THR A 545 -43.53 -24.97 11.11
C THR A 545 -43.02 -25.17 9.68
N PRO A 546 -42.16 -26.16 9.39
CA PRO A 546 -41.63 -26.40 8.04
C PRO A 546 -42.65 -27.07 7.09
N THR A 547 -42.56 -26.79 5.80
CA THR A 547 -43.26 -27.52 4.72
C THR A 547 -42.28 -27.92 3.61
N THR A 548 -42.36 -29.18 3.19
CA THR A 548 -41.51 -29.83 2.18
C THR A 548 -42.01 -29.62 0.75
N GLY A 549 -41.11 -29.38 -0.20
CA GLY A 549 -41.38 -29.30 -1.65
C GLY A 549 -40.09 -29.48 -2.48
N PRO A 550 -40.15 -29.96 -3.73
CA PRO A 550 -39.08 -30.83 -4.27
C PRO A 550 -37.99 -30.17 -5.14
N SER A 551 -36.91 -30.94 -5.30
CA SER A 551 -35.75 -30.69 -6.18
C SER A 551 -36.11 -30.61 -7.68
N ALA A 552 -35.37 -29.79 -8.43
CA ALA A 552 -35.38 -29.77 -9.89
C ALA A 552 -33.98 -29.47 -10.46
N THR A 553 -33.37 -30.47 -11.10
CA THR A 553 -32.16 -30.35 -11.93
C THR A 553 -32.54 -30.01 -13.37
N PRO A 554 -31.79 -29.13 -14.07
CA PRO A 554 -31.77 -29.10 -15.53
C PRO A 554 -30.40 -29.46 -16.11
N SER A 555 -30.34 -30.58 -16.83
CA SER A 555 -29.29 -30.85 -17.82
C SER A 555 -29.72 -30.30 -19.18
N ARG A 556 -28.79 -29.78 -19.99
CA ARG A 556 -29.01 -29.72 -21.45
C ARG A 556 -27.71 -29.81 -22.26
N THR A 557 -27.86 -30.43 -23.43
CA THR A 557 -26.82 -30.99 -24.29
C THR A 557 -26.28 -30.05 -25.36
N SER A 558 -25.10 -30.42 -25.87
CA SER A 558 -24.35 -29.79 -26.98
C SER A 558 -24.83 -30.19 -28.38
N THR A 559 -24.72 -29.29 -29.36
CA THR A 559 -24.60 -29.63 -30.80
C THR A 559 -23.61 -28.70 -31.53
N THR A 560 -22.89 -29.25 -32.50
CA THR A 560 -21.74 -28.70 -33.26
C THR A 560 -22.14 -27.76 -34.41
N GLY A 561 -21.39 -26.70 -34.75
CA GLY A 561 -20.22 -26.65 -35.67
C GLY A 561 -20.60 -25.94 -37.00
N PRO A 562 -19.68 -25.49 -37.92
CA PRO A 562 -18.22 -25.60 -37.96
C PRO A 562 -17.44 -24.26 -38.18
N SER A 563 -16.10 -24.34 -38.34
CA SER A 563 -15.16 -23.20 -38.53
C SER A 563 -15.06 -22.63 -39.95
N ASN A 564 -14.40 -21.46 -40.11
CA ASN A 564 -13.46 -21.19 -41.21
C ASN A 564 -12.55 -19.94 -40.96
N THR A 565 -11.29 -20.05 -41.40
CA THR A 565 -10.19 -19.03 -41.48
C THR A 565 -9.26 -19.45 -42.64
N PRO A 566 -8.26 -18.68 -43.12
CA PRO A 566 -7.90 -17.24 -42.95
C PRO A 566 -7.63 -16.50 -44.29
N SER A 567 -7.25 -15.19 -44.29
CA SER A 567 -6.33 -14.56 -45.30
C SER A 567 -6.02 -13.05 -45.11
N ASN A 568 -4.81 -12.73 -44.64
CA ASN A 568 -3.84 -11.70 -45.09
C ASN A 568 -4.22 -10.30 -45.68
N THR A 569 -3.76 -9.23 -44.98
CA THR A 569 -2.88 -8.11 -45.47
C THR A 569 -3.48 -7.00 -46.40
N PRO A 570 -3.04 -5.70 -46.38
CA PRO A 570 -2.01 -5.00 -45.58
C PRO A 570 -2.49 -3.80 -44.73
N SER A 571 -1.59 -3.23 -43.92
CA SER A 571 -1.74 -1.91 -43.27
C SER A 571 -1.79 -0.75 -44.28
N ALA A 572 -2.63 0.25 -44.01
CA ALA A 572 -2.58 1.57 -44.64
C ALA A 572 -2.98 2.66 -43.63
N THR A 573 -2.06 3.58 -43.34
CA THR A 573 -2.30 4.72 -42.44
C THR A 573 -3.13 5.78 -43.17
N LEU A 574 -4.29 6.15 -42.60
CA LEU A 574 -5.12 7.26 -43.09
C LEU A 574 -5.38 8.26 -41.96
N THR A 575 -4.63 9.36 -41.97
CA THR A 575 -5.03 10.59 -41.26
C THR A 575 -6.25 11.17 -41.95
N ASN A 576 -7.33 11.43 -41.22
CA ASN A 576 -8.50 12.12 -41.76
C ASN A 576 -9.07 13.14 -40.76
N THR A 577 -9.00 14.42 -41.11
CA THR A 577 -9.49 15.54 -40.31
C THR A 577 -10.98 15.74 -40.58
N ALA A 578 -11.83 15.51 -39.58
CA ALA A 578 -13.28 15.69 -39.70
C ALA A 578 -13.73 17.10 -39.26
N THR A 579 -13.78 18.05 -40.20
CA THR A 579 -14.47 19.33 -40.02
C THR A 579 -15.83 19.31 -40.72
N ASN A 580 -16.93 19.33 -39.96
CA ASN A 580 -18.30 19.47 -40.47
C ASN A 580 -18.94 20.76 -39.91
N THR A 581 -19.45 21.63 -40.78
CA THR A 581 -20.31 22.77 -40.35
C THR A 581 -21.30 23.18 -41.44
N PRO A 582 -22.61 22.96 -41.23
CA PRO A 582 -23.69 23.77 -41.78
C PRO A 582 -23.95 25.03 -40.91
N PRO A 583 -24.72 26.03 -41.38
CA PRO A 583 -24.93 27.29 -40.66
C PRO A 583 -25.91 27.19 -39.47
N PRO A 584 -25.89 28.15 -38.53
CA PRO A 584 -26.68 28.07 -37.30
C PRO A 584 -28.14 28.50 -37.49
N GLY A 585 -29.08 27.57 -37.24
CA GLY A 585 -30.38 27.92 -36.65
C GLY A 585 -30.21 28.11 -35.14
N SER A 586 -31.09 28.88 -34.48
CA SER A 586 -31.00 29.04 -33.02
C SER A 586 -31.33 27.72 -32.31
N THR A 587 -30.29 27.09 -31.75
CA THR A 587 -30.41 25.95 -30.84
C THR A 587 -30.69 26.46 -29.43
N THR A 588 -31.60 25.80 -28.74
CA THR A 588 -31.84 26.01 -27.30
C THR A 588 -31.46 24.74 -26.57
N PHE A 589 -30.73 24.85 -25.45
CA PHE A 589 -30.40 23.69 -24.62
C PHE A 589 -31.69 22.99 -24.18
N TYR A 590 -31.81 21.71 -24.48
CA TYR A 590 -33.01 20.93 -24.14
C TYR A 590 -32.74 20.07 -22.91
N ARG A 591 -31.69 19.23 -22.94
CA ARG A 591 -31.35 18.31 -21.86
C ARG A 591 -29.94 17.75 -22.01
N ALA A 592 -29.25 17.47 -20.91
CA ALA A 592 -28.01 16.70 -20.92
C ALA A 592 -27.88 15.80 -19.69
N VAL A 593 -27.19 14.68 -19.85
CA VAL A 593 -26.97 13.67 -18.81
C VAL A 593 -25.48 13.33 -18.72
N ASN A 594 -24.92 13.42 -17.53
CA ASN A 594 -23.63 12.83 -17.17
C ASN A 594 -23.84 11.33 -16.97
N MET A 595 -23.36 10.51 -17.89
CA MET A 595 -23.77 9.11 -17.99
C MET A 595 -23.06 8.22 -16.97
N GLY A 596 -21.84 8.54 -16.53
CA GLY A 596 -21.11 7.77 -15.53
C GLY A 596 -20.94 8.46 -14.17
N GLY A 597 -21.48 9.67 -13.96
CA GLY A 597 -21.20 10.48 -12.78
C GLY A 597 -22.37 11.31 -12.23
N PRO A 598 -22.11 12.18 -11.24
CA PRO A 598 -23.12 13.00 -10.58
C PRO A 598 -23.64 14.14 -11.47
N ALA A 599 -24.66 14.84 -11.00
CA ALA A 599 -25.17 16.04 -11.65
C ALA A 599 -24.12 17.16 -11.59
N LEU A 600 -23.97 17.90 -12.69
CA LEU A 600 -22.90 18.90 -12.89
C LEU A 600 -23.44 20.13 -13.62
N VAL A 601 -22.64 21.19 -13.70
CA VAL A 601 -22.91 22.35 -14.56
C VAL A 601 -21.76 22.48 -15.55
N ILE A 602 -22.05 22.33 -16.85
CA ILE A 602 -21.05 22.42 -17.93
C ILE A 602 -21.59 23.42 -18.96
N ASP A 603 -20.76 24.39 -19.35
CA ASP A 603 -21.11 25.51 -20.23
C ASP A 603 -22.34 26.32 -19.78
N GLY A 604 -22.54 26.41 -18.45
CA GLY A 604 -23.69 27.10 -17.85
C GLY A 604 -25.01 26.33 -17.88
N ASN A 605 -25.04 25.13 -18.47
CA ASN A 605 -26.21 24.26 -18.51
C ASN A 605 -26.17 23.23 -17.38
N ASN A 606 -27.34 22.88 -16.85
CA ASN A 606 -27.47 21.81 -15.84
C ASN A 606 -27.46 20.43 -16.51
N TRP A 607 -26.57 19.57 -16.03
CA TRP A 607 -26.44 18.18 -16.46
C TRP A 607 -26.96 17.24 -15.37
N GLU A 608 -27.86 16.34 -15.74
CA GLU A 608 -28.45 15.38 -14.81
C GLU A 608 -27.49 14.21 -14.52
N ALA A 609 -27.55 13.65 -13.31
CA ALA A 609 -26.86 12.40 -12.99
C ALA A 609 -27.56 11.20 -13.64
N ASN A 610 -26.82 10.18 -14.05
CA ASN A 610 -27.38 8.88 -14.41
C ASN A 610 -27.30 7.89 -13.22
N THR A 611 -28.36 7.83 -12.42
CA THR A 611 -28.42 7.02 -11.17
C THR A 611 -29.25 5.74 -11.32
N GLY A 612 -29.60 5.35 -12.55
CA GLY A 612 -30.60 4.29 -12.80
C GLY A 612 -32.05 4.67 -12.49
N THR A 613 -32.29 5.83 -11.86
CA THR A 613 -33.63 6.39 -11.58
C THR A 613 -33.93 7.68 -12.35
N THR A 614 -33.01 8.12 -13.22
CA THR A 614 -33.10 9.35 -14.01
C THR A 614 -34.33 9.32 -14.93
N PRO A 615 -35.34 10.20 -14.74
CA PRO A 615 -36.61 10.08 -15.44
C PRO A 615 -36.44 10.12 -16.96
N ASN A 616 -37.11 9.21 -17.67
CA ASN A 616 -37.12 9.17 -19.13
C ASN A 616 -35.71 9.11 -19.78
N PHE A 617 -34.73 8.50 -19.11
CA PHE A 617 -33.40 8.23 -19.67
C PHE A 617 -32.94 6.83 -19.28
N THR A 618 -32.50 6.04 -20.24
CA THR A 618 -31.85 4.74 -20.00
C THR A 618 -30.59 4.61 -20.84
N THR A 619 -29.62 3.85 -20.33
CA THR A 619 -28.40 3.49 -21.03
C THR A 619 -27.95 2.11 -20.59
N THR A 620 -27.14 1.45 -21.41
CA THR A 620 -26.45 0.19 -21.07
C THR A 620 -25.00 0.47 -20.70
N GLY A 621 -24.41 -0.42 -19.91
CA GLY A 621 -23.00 -0.34 -19.53
C GLY A 621 -22.77 -0.49 -18.03
N SER A 622 -21.48 -0.48 -17.66
CA SER A 622 -21.01 -0.34 -16.28
C SER A 622 -20.27 0.98 -16.13
N ILE A 623 -20.31 1.59 -14.94
CA ILE A 623 -19.57 2.83 -14.68
C ILE A 623 -18.07 2.55 -14.65
N LEU A 624 -17.33 3.34 -15.42
CA LEU A 624 -15.87 3.35 -15.47
C LEU A 624 -15.37 4.76 -15.20
N CYS A 625 -14.73 4.95 -14.05
CA CYS A 625 -14.15 6.23 -13.64
C CYS A 625 -12.63 6.13 -13.51
N ASN A 626 -11.88 6.94 -14.26
CA ASN A 626 -10.44 7.13 -14.10
C ASN A 626 -10.10 8.63 -14.23
N PRO A 627 -10.30 9.43 -13.15
CA PRO A 627 -10.01 10.86 -13.14
C PRO A 627 -8.51 11.20 -13.20
N TRP A 628 -7.64 10.18 -13.14
CA TRP A 628 -6.19 10.33 -13.15
C TRP A 628 -5.58 10.16 -14.55
N GLN A 629 -6.33 9.62 -15.51
CA GLN A 629 -5.90 9.57 -16.91
C GLN A 629 -5.88 11.00 -17.50
N PRO A 630 -4.74 11.53 -17.96
CA PRO A 630 -4.66 12.89 -18.49
C PRO A 630 -5.53 13.08 -19.73
N LEU A 631 -6.56 13.91 -19.63
CA LEU A 631 -7.48 14.16 -20.73
C LEU A 631 -6.80 14.94 -21.86
N THR A 632 -6.94 14.43 -23.07
CA THR A 632 -6.40 15.01 -24.31
C THR A 632 -7.54 15.24 -25.30
N PRO A 633 -7.90 16.50 -25.61
CA PRO A 633 -7.33 17.75 -25.10
C PRO A 633 -7.65 17.99 -23.61
N THR A 634 -6.90 18.84 -22.94
CA THR A 634 -7.25 19.25 -21.55
C THR A 634 -8.55 20.07 -21.53
N THR A 635 -9.32 20.00 -20.44
CA THR A 635 -10.61 20.71 -20.32
C THR A 635 -10.92 21.14 -18.88
N ASP A 636 -11.98 21.92 -18.67
CA ASP A 636 -12.37 22.40 -17.32
C ASP A 636 -12.79 21.27 -16.38
N THR A 637 -12.74 21.52 -15.08
CA THR A 637 -12.97 20.53 -14.03
C THR A 637 -14.32 19.81 -14.13
N ASN A 638 -15.39 20.49 -14.52
CA ASN A 638 -16.72 19.86 -14.57
C ASN A 638 -16.84 18.98 -15.81
N ARG A 639 -16.37 19.45 -16.97
CA ARG A 639 -16.33 18.60 -18.17
C ARG A 639 -15.36 17.44 -17.99
N ALA A 640 -14.20 17.65 -17.35
CA ALA A 640 -13.24 16.60 -17.05
C ALA A 640 -13.82 15.53 -16.10
N THR A 641 -14.56 15.95 -15.06
CA THR A 641 -15.28 15.05 -14.14
C THR A 641 -16.34 14.22 -14.86
N MET A 642 -17.04 14.78 -15.85
CA MET A 642 -17.95 14.02 -16.70
C MET A 642 -17.19 13.06 -17.62
N ILE A 643 -16.22 13.55 -18.40
CA ILE A 643 -15.47 12.74 -19.38
C ILE A 643 -14.80 11.53 -18.73
N SER A 644 -14.12 11.74 -17.60
CA SER A 644 -13.38 10.71 -16.87
C SER A 644 -14.25 9.73 -16.09
N CYS A 645 -15.59 9.82 -16.19
CA CYS A 645 -16.56 8.90 -15.62
C CYS A 645 -17.61 8.51 -16.68
N SER A 646 -17.39 7.38 -17.33
CA SER A 646 -18.17 6.93 -18.48
C SER A 646 -19.00 5.68 -18.21
N GLN A 647 -19.99 5.41 -19.06
CA GLN A 647 -20.59 4.08 -19.18
C GLN A 647 -19.81 3.29 -20.22
N GLN A 648 -19.24 2.16 -19.81
CA GLN A 648 -18.49 1.26 -20.68
C GLN A 648 -19.38 0.09 -21.14
N HIS A 649 -19.50 -0.13 -22.45
CA HIS A 649 -20.19 -1.28 -23.02
C HIS A 649 -19.72 -1.64 -24.44
N TRP A 650 -19.88 -2.91 -24.84
CA TRP A 650 -19.53 -3.40 -26.19
C TRP A 650 -20.54 -2.98 -27.29
N ALA A 651 -21.77 -2.64 -26.88
CA ALA A 651 -22.81 -2.14 -27.77
C ALA A 651 -23.81 -1.30 -26.96
N HIS A 652 -23.72 0.02 -27.00
CA HIS A 652 -24.62 0.88 -26.24
C HIS A 652 -26.03 0.91 -26.82
N ASN A 653 -27.01 1.11 -25.94
CA ASN A 653 -28.35 1.52 -26.30
C ASN A 653 -28.81 2.62 -25.34
N VAL A 654 -28.57 3.87 -25.73
CA VAL A 654 -28.96 5.08 -24.99
C VAL A 654 -30.32 5.54 -25.51
N VAL A 655 -31.30 5.68 -24.62
CA VAL A 655 -32.66 6.12 -24.97
C VAL A 655 -33.08 7.27 -24.07
N MET A 656 -33.37 8.42 -24.68
CA MET A 656 -34.06 9.52 -24.03
C MET A 656 -35.52 9.54 -24.51
N SER A 657 -36.46 9.35 -23.59
CA SER A 657 -37.91 9.31 -23.89
C SER A 657 -38.63 10.56 -23.41
N GLY A 658 -39.92 10.69 -23.72
CA GLY A 658 -40.72 11.88 -23.39
C GLY A 658 -40.26 13.15 -24.13
N VAL A 659 -39.52 13.00 -25.22
CA VAL A 659 -38.98 14.12 -26.02
C VAL A 659 -40.06 14.61 -26.99
N PRO A 660 -40.51 15.88 -26.95
CA PRO A 660 -41.53 16.39 -27.86
C PRO A 660 -41.16 16.21 -29.33
N ASN A 661 -42.15 15.98 -30.19
CA ASN A 661 -41.91 15.84 -31.62
C ASN A 661 -41.32 17.12 -32.22
N GLY A 662 -40.23 16.97 -32.98
CA GLY A 662 -39.44 18.09 -33.48
C GLY A 662 -38.04 17.67 -33.94
N THR A 663 -37.22 18.65 -34.30
CA THR A 663 -35.83 18.43 -34.73
C THR A 663 -34.87 18.86 -33.62
N TYR A 664 -33.85 18.03 -33.38
CA TYR A 664 -32.87 18.20 -32.32
C TYR A 664 -31.45 18.00 -32.86
N GLN A 665 -30.47 18.62 -32.21
CA GLN A 665 -29.06 18.30 -32.36
C GLN A 665 -28.59 17.49 -31.15
N VAL A 666 -27.92 16.37 -31.41
CA VAL A 666 -27.41 15.44 -30.40
C VAL A 666 -25.89 15.43 -30.45
N TYR A 667 -25.27 15.47 -29.26
CA TYR A 667 -23.84 15.30 -29.06
C TYR A 667 -23.59 14.15 -28.08
N VAL A 668 -22.47 13.47 -28.25
CA VAL A 668 -21.96 12.46 -27.31
C VAL A 668 -20.50 12.71 -26.97
N TYR A 669 -20.11 12.38 -25.75
CA TYR A 669 -18.73 12.46 -25.28
C TYR A 669 -18.16 11.05 -25.13
N THR A 670 -17.03 10.79 -25.78
CA THR A 670 -16.29 9.53 -25.74
C THR A 670 -14.94 9.73 -25.07
N TRP A 671 -14.40 8.72 -24.39
CA TRP A 671 -13.05 8.76 -23.83
C TRP A 671 -12.48 7.38 -23.57
N LEU A 672 -11.17 7.17 -23.80
CA LEU A 672 -10.51 5.90 -23.48
C LEU A 672 -9.60 6.04 -22.25
N ASP A 673 -9.70 5.13 -21.30
CA ASP A 673 -9.02 5.16 -20.00
C ASP A 673 -7.73 4.33 -19.92
N TRP A 674 -7.50 3.45 -20.91
CA TRP A 674 -6.32 2.59 -21.04
C TRP A 674 -5.89 2.48 -22.51
N SER A 675 -4.67 1.99 -22.80
CA SER A 675 -4.29 1.63 -24.17
C SER A 675 -3.15 0.62 -24.16
N ASP A 676 -3.31 -0.45 -24.95
CA ASP A 676 -2.28 -1.45 -25.28
C ASP A 676 -1.56 -1.16 -26.61
N GLY A 677 -1.85 0.00 -27.23
CA GLY A 677 -1.41 0.38 -28.58
C GLY A 677 -2.45 0.14 -29.68
N ASN A 678 -3.55 -0.58 -29.42
CA ASN A 678 -4.64 -0.84 -30.37
C ASN A 678 -5.99 -0.33 -29.83
N PRO A 679 -6.29 0.98 -29.94
CA PRO A 679 -7.49 1.55 -29.35
C PRO A 679 -8.79 1.00 -29.98
N PRO A 680 -9.85 0.75 -29.18
CA PRO A 680 -11.12 0.22 -29.71
C PRO A 680 -11.75 1.11 -30.78
N ALA A 681 -12.27 0.46 -31.83
CA ALA A 681 -13.01 1.09 -32.92
C ALA A 681 -14.50 0.70 -32.89
N TYR A 682 -15.39 1.68 -32.99
CA TYR A 682 -16.84 1.45 -32.94
C TYR A 682 -17.61 2.44 -33.81
N SER A 683 -18.84 2.08 -34.17
CA SER A 683 -19.75 2.92 -34.96
C SER A 683 -20.92 3.41 -34.10
N PHE A 684 -21.45 4.59 -34.43
CA PHE A 684 -22.63 5.20 -33.85
C PHE A 684 -23.81 5.18 -34.82
N SER A 685 -24.99 4.78 -34.35
CA SER A 685 -26.26 5.03 -35.04
C SER A 685 -27.19 5.89 -34.18
N LEU A 686 -27.93 6.79 -34.82
CA LEU A 686 -28.90 7.69 -34.19
C LEU A 686 -30.23 7.54 -34.93
N GLN A 687 -31.33 7.30 -34.21
CA GLN A 687 -32.64 6.95 -34.78
C GLN A 687 -32.57 5.80 -35.82
N GLY A 688 -31.66 4.83 -35.58
CA GLY A 688 -31.44 3.67 -36.47
C GLY A 688 -30.62 3.95 -37.74
N GLN A 689 -30.08 5.16 -37.93
CA GLN A 689 -29.20 5.51 -39.05
C GLN A 689 -27.75 5.68 -38.57
N THR A 690 -26.77 5.09 -39.25
CA THR A 690 -25.35 5.25 -38.90
C THR A 690 -24.91 6.70 -39.13
N VAL A 691 -24.53 7.39 -38.06
CA VAL A 691 -24.10 8.82 -38.09
C VAL A 691 -22.59 8.99 -38.01
N LEU A 692 -21.86 7.97 -37.55
CA LEU A 692 -20.41 7.90 -37.62
C LEU A 692 -19.96 6.43 -37.63
N ALA A 693 -19.24 6.00 -38.66
CA ALA A 693 -18.75 4.63 -38.80
C ALA A 693 -17.27 4.52 -38.43
N ASN A 694 -16.88 3.41 -37.79
CA ASN A 694 -15.49 3.07 -37.42
C ASN A 694 -14.70 4.21 -36.75
N TYR A 695 -15.34 4.92 -35.81
CA TYR A 695 -14.68 5.91 -34.98
C TYR A 695 -13.58 5.25 -34.15
N GLN A 696 -12.38 5.85 -34.22
CA GLN A 696 -11.20 5.44 -33.47
C GLN A 696 -11.11 6.25 -32.18
N SER A 697 -11.34 5.59 -31.04
CA SER A 697 -11.23 6.22 -29.72
C SER A 697 -9.85 6.88 -29.51
N GLY A 698 -8.79 6.24 -30.00
CA GLY A 698 -7.41 6.74 -29.93
C GLY A 698 -6.74 6.44 -28.58
N PRO A 699 -5.54 7.01 -28.31
CA PRO A 699 -4.75 6.64 -27.14
C PRO A 699 -5.44 6.98 -25.82
N ALA A 700 -5.00 6.35 -24.73
CA ALA A 700 -5.50 6.59 -23.38
C ALA A 700 -5.50 8.10 -23.05
N GLY A 701 -6.59 8.59 -22.49
CA GLY A 701 -6.82 10.00 -22.21
C GLY A 701 -7.44 10.78 -23.37
N LYS A 702 -7.39 10.29 -24.61
CA LYS A 702 -8.10 10.95 -25.71
C LYS A 702 -9.60 10.92 -25.45
N TRP A 703 -10.23 12.08 -25.62
CA TRP A 703 -11.69 12.22 -25.59
C TRP A 703 -12.14 13.13 -26.74
N ASP A 704 -13.37 12.91 -27.23
CA ASP A 704 -13.98 13.76 -28.24
C ASP A 704 -15.42 14.10 -27.85
N ARG A 705 -15.87 15.31 -28.23
CA ARG A 705 -17.30 15.67 -28.31
C ARG A 705 -17.76 15.45 -29.75
N LEU A 706 -18.45 14.34 -29.99
CA LEU A 706 -18.93 13.94 -31.31
C LEU A 706 -20.33 14.52 -31.57
N GLY A 707 -20.57 14.96 -32.80
CA GLY A 707 -21.79 15.69 -33.21
C GLY A 707 -21.49 17.10 -33.76
N PRO A 708 -22.50 17.94 -34.00
CA PRO A 708 -23.92 17.66 -33.82
C PRO A 708 -24.43 16.68 -34.88
N TRP A 709 -25.22 15.70 -34.44
CA TRP A 709 -26.03 14.88 -35.34
C TRP A 709 -27.50 15.26 -35.22
N VAL A 710 -28.21 15.31 -36.35
CA VAL A 710 -29.62 15.73 -36.37
C VAL A 710 -30.52 14.54 -36.06
N ALA A 711 -31.29 14.63 -34.98
CA ALA A 711 -32.36 13.70 -34.65
C ALA A 711 -33.72 14.33 -34.96
N ASN A 712 -34.48 13.71 -35.86
CA ASN A 712 -35.91 14.01 -36.02
C ASN A 712 -36.70 13.08 -35.10
N VAL A 713 -37.46 13.66 -34.18
CA VAL A 713 -38.27 12.95 -33.19
C VAL A 713 -39.72 12.99 -33.62
N THR A 714 -40.30 11.82 -33.87
CA THR A 714 -41.72 11.63 -34.23
C THR A 714 -42.44 10.64 -33.31
N ALA A 715 -41.68 9.81 -32.58
CA ALA A 715 -42.15 8.76 -31.69
C ALA A 715 -41.93 9.07 -30.19
N GLY A 716 -41.63 10.33 -29.84
CA GLY A 716 -41.38 10.73 -28.44
C GLY A 716 -39.99 10.34 -27.87
N THR A 717 -39.08 9.82 -28.70
CA THR A 717 -37.78 9.27 -28.26
C THR A 717 -36.61 9.69 -29.15
N ILE A 718 -35.44 9.85 -28.53
CA ILE A 718 -34.12 9.86 -29.19
C ILE A 718 -33.39 8.59 -28.76
N THR A 719 -32.98 7.78 -29.73
CA THR A 719 -32.21 6.55 -29.51
C THR A 719 -30.86 6.62 -30.20
N LEU A 720 -29.77 6.46 -29.44
CA LEU A 720 -28.39 6.33 -29.92
C LEU A 720 -27.86 4.94 -29.57
N GLN A 721 -27.23 4.26 -30.52
CA GLN A 721 -26.62 2.94 -30.32
C GLN A 721 -25.16 2.93 -30.76
N THR A 722 -24.35 2.04 -30.16
CA THR A 722 -23.01 1.72 -30.67
C THR A 722 -22.87 0.25 -31.05
N SER A 723 -21.95 -0.03 -31.97
CA SER A 723 -21.63 -1.39 -32.40
C SER A 723 -20.17 -1.50 -32.87
N GLY A 724 -19.56 -2.67 -32.73
CA GLY A 724 -18.17 -2.92 -33.09
C GLY A 724 -17.36 -3.30 -31.85
N GLY A 725 -16.46 -2.42 -31.41
CA GLY A 725 -15.67 -2.58 -30.20
C GLY A 725 -16.24 -1.87 -28.96
N LEU A 726 -15.51 -2.03 -27.86
CA LEU A 726 -15.79 -1.43 -26.56
C LEU A 726 -15.86 0.10 -26.64
N ALA A 727 -17.00 0.66 -26.24
CA ALA A 727 -17.26 2.09 -26.21
C ALA A 727 -17.43 2.56 -24.77
N ASN A 728 -16.86 3.72 -24.48
CA ASN A 728 -16.94 4.43 -23.20
C ASN A 728 -17.66 5.75 -23.49
N LEU A 729 -18.92 5.88 -23.05
CA LEU A 729 -19.73 7.08 -23.29
C LEU A 729 -19.94 7.86 -21.99
N SER A 730 -19.44 9.08 -21.94
CA SER A 730 -19.39 9.91 -20.72
C SER A 730 -20.54 10.89 -20.58
N GLY A 731 -21.00 11.46 -21.71
CA GLY A 731 -22.00 12.52 -21.71
C GLY A 731 -22.93 12.44 -22.92
N PHE A 732 -24.22 12.71 -22.70
CA PHE A 732 -25.24 12.74 -23.75
C PHE A 732 -25.98 14.08 -23.68
N GLU A 733 -25.89 14.89 -24.74
CA GLU A 733 -26.26 16.31 -24.71
C GLU A 733 -27.15 16.65 -25.92
N VAL A 734 -28.28 17.31 -25.67
CA VAL A 734 -29.35 17.54 -26.66
C VAL A 734 -29.80 18.99 -26.68
N TYR A 735 -29.93 19.56 -27.89
CA TYR A 735 -30.49 20.88 -28.14
C TYR A 735 -31.71 20.78 -29.06
N SER A 736 -32.78 21.52 -28.76
CA SER A 736 -33.92 21.68 -29.68
C SER A 736 -33.62 22.78 -30.70
N THR A 737 -33.96 22.55 -31.98
CA THR A 737 -33.92 23.61 -33.01
C THR A 737 -35.30 24.22 -33.22
N THR A 738 -35.45 25.52 -32.98
CA THR A 738 -36.68 26.24 -33.35
C THR A 738 -36.77 26.36 -34.87
N SER A 739 -37.84 25.84 -35.46
CA SER A 739 -38.16 25.98 -36.88
C SER A 739 -38.64 27.41 -37.19
N GLY A 740 -37.69 28.32 -37.40
CA GLY A 740 -37.94 29.54 -38.17
C GLY A 740 -38.46 29.16 -39.56
N GLY A 741 -39.63 29.68 -39.94
CA GLY A 741 -40.35 29.20 -41.12
C GLY A 741 -39.68 29.54 -42.46
N GLY A 742 -39.51 28.52 -43.31
CA GLY A 742 -39.61 28.63 -44.76
C GLY A 742 -38.42 29.16 -45.56
N ALA A 743 -37.66 28.25 -46.18
CA ALA A 743 -37.47 28.24 -47.64
C ALA A 743 -36.90 26.89 -48.11
N SER A 744 -37.44 26.36 -49.22
CA SER A 744 -36.93 25.15 -49.88
C SER A 744 -35.79 25.50 -50.84
N ALA A 745 -34.69 24.76 -50.81
CA ALA A 745 -33.69 24.74 -51.87
C ALA A 745 -32.98 23.37 -51.95
N THR A 746 -33.37 22.56 -52.93
CA THR A 746 -32.67 21.33 -53.32
C THR A 746 -31.56 21.67 -54.32
N PRO A 747 -30.32 21.19 -54.13
CA PRO A 747 -29.38 21.02 -55.23
C PRO A 747 -28.98 19.55 -55.42
N THR A 748 -29.23 19.06 -56.64
CA THR A 748 -28.89 17.72 -57.13
C THR A 748 -27.39 17.47 -57.17
N MET A 749 -26.93 16.27 -56.78
CA MET A 749 -25.54 15.86 -57.04
C MET A 749 -25.34 15.44 -58.49
N THR A 750 -24.33 16.02 -59.15
CA THR A 750 -23.78 15.55 -60.44
C THR A 750 -22.32 15.18 -60.25
N ARG A 751 -21.92 14.00 -60.74
CA ARG A 751 -20.57 13.44 -60.54
C ARG A 751 -19.71 13.68 -61.78
N THR A 752 -18.49 14.19 -61.59
CA THR A 752 -17.49 14.26 -62.67
C THR A 752 -16.13 13.80 -62.14
N ASN A 753 -15.57 12.77 -62.77
CA ASN A 753 -14.21 12.31 -62.51
C ASN A 753 -13.24 13.03 -63.45
N THR A 754 -12.09 13.46 -62.96
CA THR A 754 -10.90 13.72 -63.80
C THR A 754 -9.64 13.24 -63.09
N SER A 755 -8.75 12.61 -63.85
CA SER A 755 -7.42 12.18 -63.43
C SER A 755 -6.37 12.85 -64.30
N THR A 756 -5.16 13.09 -63.79
CA THR A 756 -3.92 13.18 -64.58
C THR A 756 -2.69 13.05 -63.67
N ALA A 757 -1.49 12.90 -64.26
CA ALA A 757 -0.43 12.07 -63.68
C ALA A 757 0.96 12.73 -63.49
N GLY A 758 1.75 12.11 -62.61
CA GLY A 758 3.22 12.02 -62.68
C GLY A 758 4.04 13.10 -61.93
N PRO A 759 5.37 12.90 -61.77
CA PRO A 759 6.19 11.77 -62.22
C PRO A 759 6.98 11.03 -61.10
N THR A 760 7.60 9.90 -61.48
CA THR A 760 8.44 9.03 -60.63
C THR A 760 9.93 9.33 -60.82
N ALA A 761 10.77 9.05 -59.82
CA ALA A 761 12.20 8.81 -59.99
C ALA A 761 12.64 7.55 -59.22
N THR A 762 13.49 6.73 -59.83
CA THR A 762 13.89 5.39 -59.36
C THR A 762 15.40 5.30 -59.17
N ALA A 763 15.85 4.51 -58.20
CA ALA A 763 17.19 3.94 -58.20
C ALA A 763 17.12 2.45 -57.80
N THR A 764 17.82 1.59 -58.55
CA THR A 764 17.76 0.13 -58.46
C THR A 764 19.15 -0.43 -58.17
N PHE A 765 19.26 -1.47 -57.33
CA PHE A 765 20.41 -2.38 -57.39
C PHE A 765 19.99 -3.84 -57.20
N THR A 766 20.80 -4.74 -57.76
CA THR A 766 20.41 -6.08 -58.20
C THR A 766 21.01 -7.17 -57.33
N ASN A 767 20.33 -8.32 -57.23
CA ASN A 767 20.75 -9.47 -56.45
C ASN A 767 21.64 -10.43 -57.29
N THR A 768 22.58 -11.17 -56.69
CA THR A 768 23.33 -12.27 -57.36
C THR A 768 23.77 -13.32 -56.33
N VAL A 769 23.76 -14.59 -56.74
CA VAL A 769 23.89 -15.78 -55.86
C VAL A 769 25.25 -16.48 -56.07
N GLY A 770 25.87 -16.97 -55.00
CA GLY A 770 27.06 -17.84 -55.03
C GLY A 770 27.38 -18.44 -53.64
N PRO A 771 27.89 -19.69 -53.53
CA PRO A 771 27.81 -20.48 -52.29
C PRO A 771 29.08 -20.42 -51.40
N THR A 772 29.01 -20.94 -50.16
CA THR A 772 29.93 -22.00 -49.61
C THR A 772 29.75 -22.28 -48.09
N ALA A 773 29.82 -23.57 -47.72
CA ALA A 773 30.15 -24.19 -46.41
C ALA A 773 29.36 -23.88 -45.12
N THR A 774 28.61 -24.89 -44.66
CA THR A 774 28.15 -25.10 -43.27
C THR A 774 29.26 -25.71 -42.41
N ALA A 775 29.36 -25.30 -41.14
CA ALA A 775 30.18 -25.99 -40.12
C ALA A 775 29.32 -26.46 -38.95
N THR A 776 28.82 -27.70 -39.02
CA THR A 776 28.11 -28.37 -37.93
C THR A 776 29.11 -28.98 -36.94
N ARG A 777 28.88 -28.81 -35.63
CA ARG A 777 29.51 -29.66 -34.60
C ARG A 777 28.45 -30.34 -33.73
N THR A 778 28.26 -31.62 -33.99
CA THR A 778 27.54 -32.57 -33.13
C THR A 778 28.58 -33.37 -32.33
N ASN A 779 28.30 -33.75 -31.08
CA ASN A 779 29.00 -34.85 -30.42
C ASN A 779 28.22 -35.42 -29.23
N THR A 780 27.77 -36.68 -29.38
CA THR A 780 27.36 -37.64 -28.33
C THR A 780 27.43 -39.04 -29.00
N ALA A 781 27.74 -40.17 -28.36
CA ALA A 781 27.90 -40.46 -26.93
C ALA A 781 28.79 -41.72 -26.68
N GLY A 782 29.25 -41.88 -25.42
CA GLY A 782 29.42 -43.18 -24.74
C GLY A 782 30.82 -43.85 -24.74
N PRO A 783 31.05 -44.89 -23.89
CA PRO A 783 30.35 -45.21 -22.64
C PRO A 783 31.26 -45.59 -21.44
N THR A 784 30.67 -45.58 -20.23
CA THR A 784 30.99 -46.30 -18.98
C THR A 784 32.39 -46.92 -18.73
N ASN A 785 32.97 -46.62 -17.55
CA ASN A 785 33.20 -47.63 -16.51
C ASN A 785 33.54 -47.01 -15.13
N THR A 786 32.93 -47.56 -14.07
CA THR A 786 33.29 -47.34 -12.65
C THR A 786 33.26 -48.71 -11.97
N PRO A 787 34.18 -49.01 -11.03
CA PRO A 787 33.67 -49.30 -9.67
C PRO A 787 34.59 -48.87 -8.51
N SER A 788 33.94 -48.34 -7.44
CA SER A 788 34.12 -48.67 -6.01
C SER A 788 35.48 -48.45 -5.28
N GLN A 789 35.52 -47.60 -4.24
CA GLN A 789 35.40 -47.90 -2.76
C GLN A 789 36.74 -48.36 -2.08
N THR A 790 37.04 -48.18 -0.78
CA THR A 790 36.52 -47.37 0.37
C THR A 790 37.61 -47.33 1.49
N LEU A 791 37.46 -46.42 2.48
CA LEU A 791 38.22 -46.24 3.76
C LEU A 791 38.49 -47.55 4.55
N THR A 792 39.36 -47.73 5.56
CA THR A 792 40.22 -46.91 6.50
C THR A 792 41.21 -47.89 7.22
N PRO A 793 41.93 -47.63 8.36
CA PRO A 793 42.56 -46.45 8.99
C PRO A 793 44.04 -46.70 9.46
N SER A 794 44.70 -45.71 10.09
CA SER A 794 45.62 -45.98 11.23
C SER A 794 45.77 -44.74 12.13
N ASN A 795 46.08 -44.98 13.41
CA ASN A 795 45.97 -44.02 14.50
C ASN A 795 47.17 -44.17 15.44
N THR A 796 47.90 -43.10 15.77
CA THR A 796 48.58 -42.93 17.08
C THR A 796 49.09 -41.50 17.29
N SER A 797 49.19 -41.11 18.55
CA SER A 797 49.46 -39.77 19.06
C SER A 797 50.89 -39.57 19.58
N VAL A 798 51.25 -38.29 19.81
CA VAL A 798 51.87 -37.68 21.02
C VAL A 798 52.78 -36.49 20.61
N GLY A 799 52.74 -35.39 21.38
CA GLY A 799 53.56 -34.19 21.19
C GLY A 799 55.02 -34.33 21.72
N PRO A 800 55.76 -33.24 22.05
CA PRO A 800 55.26 -31.98 22.59
C PRO A 800 55.87 -30.67 21.99
N THR A 801 55.52 -29.56 22.63
CA THR A 801 55.85 -28.14 22.35
C THR A 801 57.33 -27.78 22.45
N ASN A 802 57.79 -26.79 21.67
CA ASN A 802 58.66 -25.69 22.18
C ASN A 802 58.78 -24.49 21.22
N THR A 803 59.03 -23.32 21.80
CA THR A 803 59.05 -21.98 21.16
C THR A 803 60.48 -21.51 20.81
N PRO A 804 60.65 -20.59 19.85
CA PRO A 804 61.68 -19.55 20.01
C PRO A 804 61.17 -18.11 19.78
N SER A 805 61.80 -17.16 20.48
CA SER A 805 61.41 -15.74 20.56
C SER A 805 61.75 -14.90 19.33
N ARG A 806 61.11 -13.73 19.17
CA ARG A 806 61.74 -12.56 18.52
C ARG A 806 61.26 -11.19 19.01
N THR A 807 62.22 -10.46 19.60
CA THR A 807 62.49 -9.01 19.56
C THR A 807 61.33 -8.00 19.48
N SER A 808 61.20 -7.19 20.53
CA SER A 808 60.37 -5.96 20.55
C SER A 808 61.12 -4.75 19.97
N THR A 809 60.54 -4.08 18.97
CA THR A 809 60.93 -2.70 18.58
C THR A 809 59.88 -1.73 19.10
N ALA A 810 60.30 -0.70 19.84
CA ALA A 810 59.38 0.26 20.45
C ALA A 810 59.08 1.44 19.51
N THR A 811 57.85 1.50 18.98
CA THR A 811 57.32 2.70 18.31
C THR A 811 56.45 3.48 19.29
N ARG A 812 56.88 4.69 19.65
CA ARG A 812 56.06 5.62 20.45
C ARG A 812 54.92 6.17 19.61
N THR A 813 53.71 5.68 19.83
CA THR A 813 52.49 6.38 19.40
C THR A 813 51.96 7.21 20.57
N SER A 814 51.94 8.52 20.41
CA SER A 814 51.34 9.44 21.38
C SER A 814 49.81 9.27 21.38
N THR A 815 49.25 8.63 22.41
CA THR A 815 47.81 8.62 22.62
C THR A 815 47.35 10.02 22.97
N ALA A 816 46.79 10.74 21.99
CA ALA A 816 46.03 11.95 22.28
C ALA A 816 44.73 11.54 22.98
N THR A 817 44.68 11.69 24.31
CA THR A 817 43.44 11.51 25.08
C THR A 817 42.45 12.63 24.71
N ARG A 818 41.71 12.41 23.62
CA ARG A 818 40.48 13.16 23.36
C ARG A 818 39.44 12.71 24.37
N THR A 819 39.42 13.40 25.51
CA THR A 819 38.21 13.51 26.32
C THR A 819 37.05 13.85 25.37
N PRO A 820 35.95 13.09 25.36
CA PRO A 820 34.79 13.43 24.53
C PRO A 820 34.12 14.66 25.12
N THR A 821 34.59 15.84 24.69
CA THR A 821 33.88 17.09 24.94
C THR A 821 32.52 16.95 24.28
N ARG A 822 31.47 16.87 25.11
CA ARG A 822 30.08 16.82 24.66
C ARG A 822 29.82 17.99 23.72
N THR A 823 29.80 17.74 22.42
CA THR A 823 29.30 18.71 21.44
C THR A 823 27.89 19.06 21.86
N ALA A 824 27.65 20.33 22.21
CA ALA A 824 26.31 20.77 22.53
C ALA A 824 25.42 20.51 21.30
N THR A 825 24.19 20.03 21.51
CA THR A 825 23.18 20.02 20.46
C THR A 825 23.03 21.46 19.96
N PRO A 826 23.25 21.75 18.66
CA PRO A 826 23.28 23.11 18.18
C PRO A 826 21.91 23.78 18.40
N VAL A 827 21.93 25.01 18.91
CA VAL A 827 20.71 25.75 19.22
C VAL A 827 20.21 26.40 17.94
N ILE A 828 19.21 25.75 17.32
CA ILE A 828 18.57 26.23 16.10
C ILE A 828 17.54 27.32 16.44
N THR A 829 17.83 28.56 16.08
CA THR A 829 16.95 29.72 16.34
C THR A 829 16.53 30.37 15.03
N PHE A 830 15.23 30.69 14.87
CA PHE A 830 14.74 31.38 13.67
C PHE A 830 15.41 32.76 13.52
N PHE A 831 16.00 33.01 12.36
CA PHE A 831 16.66 34.28 12.05
C PHE A 831 15.78 35.17 11.17
N ARG A 832 15.38 34.67 9.99
CA ARG A 832 14.65 35.47 8.99
C ARG A 832 13.96 34.58 7.96
N ALA A 833 12.94 35.12 7.30
CA ALA A 833 12.31 34.49 6.14
C ALA A 833 11.98 35.53 5.04
N TYR A 834 11.86 35.06 3.80
CA TYR A 834 11.58 35.88 2.62
C TYR A 834 10.48 35.25 1.75
N ASN A 835 9.44 36.04 1.43
CA ASN A 835 8.47 35.76 0.37
C ASN A 835 9.09 36.24 -0.95
N MET A 836 9.53 35.31 -1.80
CA MET A 836 10.50 35.65 -2.85
C MET A 836 9.90 36.60 -3.90
N ASN A 837 8.73 36.29 -4.45
CA ASN A 837 8.07 37.11 -5.46
C ASN A 837 6.75 37.71 -4.92
N GLY A 838 6.81 38.45 -3.80
CA GLY A 838 5.62 39.06 -3.22
C GLY A 838 5.89 40.05 -2.09
N PRO A 839 4.83 40.65 -1.52
CA PRO A 839 4.94 41.61 -0.43
C PRO A 839 5.33 40.92 0.89
N GLN A 840 5.68 41.72 1.90
CA GLN A 840 5.90 41.20 3.25
C GLN A 840 4.61 40.56 3.80
N TYR A 841 4.71 39.33 4.30
CA TYR A 841 3.61 38.63 4.94
C TYR A 841 3.93 38.26 6.39
N THR A 842 2.89 38.01 7.18
CA THR A 842 3.01 37.21 8.41
C THR A 842 2.46 35.82 8.12
N ILE A 843 3.29 34.79 8.33
CA ILE A 843 2.94 33.37 8.13
C ILE A 843 3.40 32.62 9.38
N SER A 844 2.49 31.86 10.01
CA SER A 844 2.76 31.10 11.25
C SER A 844 3.45 31.94 12.34
N SER A 845 2.92 33.14 12.60
CA SER A 845 3.46 34.16 13.53
C SER A 845 4.84 34.73 13.22
N ARG A 846 5.48 34.36 12.10
CA ARG A 846 6.76 34.90 11.65
C ARG A 846 6.56 35.93 10.55
N VAL A 847 7.41 36.95 10.53
CA VAL A 847 7.49 37.92 9.42
C VAL A 847 8.34 37.34 8.30
N TRP A 848 7.77 37.32 7.10
CA TRP A 848 8.42 36.95 5.85
C TRP A 848 8.58 38.23 5.04
N LEU A 849 9.81 38.73 4.93
CA LEU A 849 10.12 39.97 4.20
C LEU A 849 9.83 39.81 2.70
N ALA A 850 9.58 40.91 2.01
CA ALA A 850 9.49 40.89 0.54
C ALA A 850 10.87 40.59 -0.06
N GLY A 851 10.96 39.62 -0.98
CA GLY A 851 12.19 39.17 -1.63
C GLY A 851 12.73 40.13 -2.69
N ASN A 852 13.00 41.38 -2.29
CA ASN A 852 13.47 42.44 -3.17
C ASN A 852 14.78 43.09 -2.68
N ALA A 853 15.37 43.94 -3.53
CA ALA A 853 16.66 44.58 -3.27
C ALA A 853 16.67 45.45 -2.00
N THR A 854 15.54 46.04 -1.60
CA THR A 854 15.44 46.83 -0.36
C THR A 854 15.64 45.97 0.89
N ASN A 855 15.27 44.68 0.84
CA ASN A 855 15.53 43.70 1.89
C ASN A 855 16.81 42.86 1.62
N GLY A 856 17.67 43.30 0.70
CA GLY A 856 18.95 42.64 0.38
C GLY A 856 18.85 41.44 -0.56
N VAL A 857 17.69 41.18 -1.18
CA VAL A 857 17.52 40.05 -2.10
C VAL A 857 17.74 40.49 -3.55
N THR A 858 18.67 39.82 -4.24
CA THR A 858 18.93 39.98 -5.67
C THR A 858 18.71 38.64 -6.38
N VAL A 859 18.01 38.65 -7.52
CA VAL A 859 17.80 37.45 -8.33
C VAL A 859 18.36 37.67 -9.73
N THR A 860 19.23 36.78 -10.17
CA THR A 860 19.89 36.78 -11.48
C THR A 860 19.37 35.59 -12.30
N ASN A 861 19.09 35.80 -13.58
CA ASN A 861 18.50 34.82 -14.52
C ASN A 861 17.11 34.24 -14.13
N GLY A 862 16.52 34.69 -13.01
CA GLY A 862 15.19 34.29 -12.58
C GLY A 862 14.10 35.25 -13.09
N THR A 863 13.00 34.69 -13.60
CA THR A 863 11.83 35.45 -14.03
C THR A 863 10.74 35.39 -12.94
N SER A 864 10.13 36.53 -12.59
CA SER A 864 9.00 36.55 -11.65
C SER A 864 7.80 35.81 -12.24
N PHE A 865 7.28 34.81 -11.52
CA PHE A 865 6.15 33.99 -11.92
C PHE A 865 5.13 33.88 -10.79
N ALA A 866 3.83 33.88 -11.13
CA ALA A 866 2.76 33.66 -10.17
C ALA A 866 1.51 33.10 -10.83
N ASN A 867 0.88 32.12 -10.19
CA ASN A 867 -0.44 31.62 -10.58
C ASN A 867 -1.31 31.43 -9.33
N GLN A 868 -2.03 32.47 -8.94
CA GLN A 868 -2.85 32.46 -7.71
C GLN A 868 -4.13 31.62 -7.82
N THR A 869 -4.48 31.11 -9.01
CA THR A 869 -5.70 30.29 -9.20
C THR A 869 -5.46 28.81 -8.97
N ILE A 870 -4.19 28.36 -8.89
CA ILE A 870 -3.88 26.94 -8.70
C ILE A 870 -4.30 26.45 -7.30
N THR A 871 -4.85 25.24 -7.25
CA THR A 871 -5.14 24.55 -5.99
C THR A 871 -3.87 23.88 -5.50
N LEU A 872 -3.39 24.28 -4.33
CA LEU A 872 -2.14 23.74 -3.77
C LEU A 872 -2.34 22.35 -3.17
N ASN A 873 -1.37 21.47 -3.42
CA ASN A 873 -1.27 20.12 -2.86
C ASN A 873 0.15 19.89 -2.28
N PRO A 874 0.32 19.69 -0.96
CA PRO A 874 -0.70 19.67 0.09
C PRO A 874 -1.42 21.01 0.24
N THR A 875 -2.63 21.02 0.77
CA THR A 875 -3.42 22.26 0.87
C THR A 875 -2.75 23.29 1.80
N ALA A 876 -2.60 24.52 1.31
CA ALA A 876 -2.19 25.68 2.10
C ALA A 876 -3.24 26.78 1.98
N SER A 877 -3.33 27.66 2.98
CA SER A 877 -4.32 28.74 3.06
C SER A 877 -3.70 30.10 3.41
N GLY A 878 -4.48 31.17 3.21
CA GLY A 878 -4.09 32.55 3.53
C GLY A 878 -2.77 33.00 2.88
N ASN A 879 -2.01 33.83 3.61
CA ASN A 879 -0.72 34.36 3.18
C ASN A 879 0.28 33.27 2.74
N LYS A 880 0.23 32.07 3.35
CA LYS A 880 1.11 30.95 2.97
C LYS A 880 0.81 30.47 1.56
N ALA A 881 -0.46 30.32 1.21
CA ALA A 881 -0.87 29.94 -0.15
C ALA A 881 -0.53 31.02 -1.18
N GLN A 882 -0.69 32.29 -0.81
CA GLN A 882 -0.34 33.42 -1.66
C GLN A 882 1.17 33.49 -1.93
N MET A 883 2.00 33.27 -0.90
CA MET A 883 3.45 33.15 -1.03
C MET A 883 3.82 31.98 -1.95
N ILE A 884 3.34 30.77 -1.67
CA ILE A 884 3.72 29.55 -2.42
C ILE A 884 3.48 29.74 -3.92
N ARG A 885 2.34 30.31 -4.31
CA ARG A 885 1.95 30.57 -5.72
C ARG A 885 2.62 31.79 -6.37
N SER A 886 3.72 32.28 -5.80
CA SER A 886 4.45 33.45 -6.26
C SER A 886 5.95 33.21 -6.10
N SER A 887 6.63 32.86 -7.20
CA SER A 887 8.05 32.48 -7.23
C SER A 887 8.89 33.34 -8.16
N TYR A 888 10.21 33.19 -8.05
CA TYR A 888 11.07 33.32 -9.22
C TYR A 888 11.28 31.95 -9.85
N ASN A 889 11.28 31.89 -11.19
CA ASN A 889 11.48 30.67 -11.97
C ASN A 889 12.78 30.77 -12.78
N ALA A 890 13.57 29.69 -12.80
CA ALA A 890 14.69 29.54 -13.74
C ALA A 890 14.16 29.37 -15.17
N ASN A 891 14.75 30.05 -16.15
CA ASN A 891 14.23 30.08 -17.52
C ASN A 891 14.50 28.80 -18.36
N GLY A 892 14.80 27.67 -17.70
CA GLY A 892 15.11 26.37 -18.30
C GLY A 892 16.40 26.30 -19.14
N THR A 893 17.05 27.44 -19.42
CA THR A 893 18.24 27.53 -20.29
C THR A 893 19.48 28.02 -19.53
N ASN A 894 19.28 28.92 -18.56
CA ASN A 894 20.31 29.44 -17.66
C ASN A 894 19.94 29.12 -16.21
N ASP A 895 20.94 28.84 -15.39
CA ASP A 895 20.75 28.66 -13.95
C ASP A 895 20.35 30.00 -13.30
N MET A 896 19.30 29.95 -12.48
CA MET A 896 18.86 31.06 -11.65
C MET A 896 19.73 31.14 -10.39
N SER A 897 20.11 32.34 -9.98
CA SER A 897 20.80 32.56 -8.69
C SER A 897 20.06 33.60 -7.86
N ILE A 898 19.80 33.26 -6.61
CA ILE A 898 19.22 34.10 -5.57
C ILE A 898 20.32 34.41 -4.57
N SER A 899 20.65 35.69 -4.41
CA SER A 899 21.59 36.18 -3.40
C SER A 899 20.84 36.99 -2.34
N ILE A 900 21.09 36.69 -1.07
CA ILE A 900 20.47 37.34 0.08
C ILE A 900 21.58 37.96 0.93
N ALA A 901 21.76 39.27 0.82
CA ALA A 901 22.77 40.04 1.53
C ALA A 901 22.38 40.37 2.97
N ASN A 902 23.37 40.84 3.75
CA ASN A 902 23.23 41.21 5.16
C ASN A 902 22.80 40.03 6.06
N VAL A 903 23.31 38.84 5.76
CA VAL A 903 23.24 37.66 6.62
C VAL A 903 24.57 37.56 7.38
N PRO A 904 24.61 37.74 8.72
CA PRO A 904 25.86 37.72 9.47
C PRO A 904 26.62 36.41 9.29
N ASN A 905 27.96 36.47 9.19
CA ASN A 905 28.80 35.28 9.06
C ASN A 905 28.53 34.28 10.21
N GLY A 906 28.41 33.00 9.86
CA GLY A 906 28.07 31.93 10.80
C GLY A 906 27.42 30.73 10.13
N ASN A 907 27.04 29.75 10.95
CA ASN A 907 26.36 28.55 10.48
C ASN A 907 24.84 28.75 10.49
N TYR A 908 24.16 28.28 9.45
CA TYR A 908 22.71 28.37 9.31
C TYR A 908 22.11 27.07 8.81
N ASP A 909 20.90 26.76 9.28
CA ASP A 909 20.01 25.82 8.62
C ASP A 909 19.08 26.61 7.69
N VAL A 910 19.20 26.37 6.38
CA VAL A 910 18.42 27.03 5.33
C VAL A 910 17.31 26.10 4.84
N TYR A 911 16.12 26.67 4.62
CA TYR A 911 15.01 25.97 3.97
C TYR A 911 14.52 26.75 2.76
N VAL A 912 14.12 26.03 1.71
CA VAL A 912 13.67 26.60 0.43
C VAL A 912 12.30 26.03 0.07
N THR A 913 11.33 26.89 -0.22
CA THR A 913 9.98 26.50 -0.64
C THR A 913 9.90 26.51 -2.16
N VAL A 914 9.48 25.38 -2.72
CA VAL A 914 9.40 25.11 -4.17
C VAL A 914 8.00 24.62 -4.52
N TRP A 915 7.51 24.92 -5.74
CA TRP A 915 6.16 24.53 -6.17
C TRP A 915 6.08 24.25 -7.68
N GLU A 916 4.96 23.68 -8.13
CA GLU A 916 4.69 23.44 -9.54
C GLU A 916 3.39 24.09 -10.03
N ASN A 917 3.43 24.58 -11.26
CA ASN A 917 2.32 25.28 -11.91
C ASN A 917 1.57 24.44 -12.94
N ASP A 918 2.26 23.57 -13.69
CA ASP A 918 1.67 22.84 -14.81
C ASP A 918 2.06 21.37 -14.83
N ALA A 919 3.33 21.06 -15.10
CA ALA A 919 3.83 19.71 -15.25
C ALA A 919 5.06 19.47 -14.37
N SER A 920 5.19 18.23 -13.88
CA SER A 920 6.37 17.78 -13.14
C SER A 920 7.65 18.13 -13.88
N THR A 921 8.53 18.89 -13.22
CA THR A 921 9.85 19.25 -13.71
C THR A 921 10.91 18.74 -12.73
N THR A 922 12.13 18.51 -13.22
CA THR A 922 13.25 18.09 -12.38
C THR A 922 14.36 19.11 -12.54
N PHE A 923 14.86 19.64 -11.42
CA PHE A 923 15.94 20.62 -11.38
C PHE A 923 16.90 20.30 -10.23
N TRP A 924 18.14 20.79 -10.31
CA TRP A 924 19.11 20.72 -9.21
C TRP A 924 19.18 22.06 -8.47
N MET A 925 19.65 22.03 -7.23
CA MET A 925 19.87 23.23 -6.41
C MET A 925 21.19 23.15 -5.64
N ALA A 926 21.94 24.24 -5.58
CA ALA A 926 23.18 24.35 -4.80
C ALA A 926 23.11 25.57 -3.87
N LEU A 927 23.69 25.46 -2.67
CA LEU A 927 23.81 26.55 -1.71
C LEU A 927 25.29 26.84 -1.41
N GLU A 928 25.60 28.12 -1.15
CA GLU A 928 26.95 28.62 -0.84
C GLU A 928 28.03 28.12 -1.82
N GLY A 929 27.77 28.25 -3.13
CA GLY A 929 28.70 27.81 -4.17
C GLY A 929 28.93 26.29 -4.23
N GLY A 930 28.05 25.48 -3.61
CA GLY A 930 28.13 24.02 -3.61
C GLY A 930 28.53 23.39 -2.28
N GLN A 931 28.55 24.13 -1.15
CA GLN A 931 28.68 23.52 0.19
C GLN A 931 27.57 22.48 0.42
N VAL A 932 26.37 22.76 -0.09
CA VAL A 932 25.29 21.79 -0.22
C VAL A 932 24.89 21.72 -1.69
N LEU A 933 24.89 20.51 -2.25
CA LEU A 933 24.35 20.21 -3.57
C LEU A 933 23.17 19.25 -3.42
N VAL A 934 22.01 19.65 -3.94
CA VAL A 934 20.80 18.85 -4.09
C VAL A 934 20.73 18.47 -5.58
N PRO A 935 21.20 17.27 -5.97
CA PRO A 935 21.45 16.96 -7.38
C PRO A 935 20.17 16.74 -8.20
N SER A 936 19.03 16.54 -7.55
CA SER A 936 17.72 16.40 -8.19
C SER A 936 16.60 16.74 -7.20
N ILE A 937 15.67 17.58 -7.65
CA ILE A 937 14.39 17.90 -7.04
C ILE A 937 13.35 17.74 -8.15
N THR A 938 12.56 16.67 -8.09
CA THR A 938 11.42 16.46 -8.98
C THR A 938 10.16 17.05 -8.32
N THR A 939 9.50 17.97 -9.01
CA THR A 939 8.21 18.52 -8.59
C THR A 939 7.07 17.56 -8.95
N GLY A 940 5.92 17.70 -8.29
CA GLY A 940 4.72 16.90 -8.60
C GLY A 940 3.91 17.50 -9.75
N SER A 941 2.63 17.15 -9.82
CA SER A 941 1.68 17.75 -10.75
C SER A 941 1.35 19.22 -10.41
N ALA A 942 0.69 19.93 -11.32
CA ALA A 942 0.11 21.25 -11.13
C ALA A 942 -0.44 21.48 -9.69
N GLY A 943 0.14 22.44 -8.98
CA GLY A 943 -0.23 22.81 -7.61
C GLY A 943 0.58 22.11 -6.51
N TRP A 944 1.43 21.14 -6.87
CA TRP A 944 2.36 20.52 -5.94
C TRP A 944 3.28 21.57 -5.29
N TRP A 945 3.59 21.44 -4.01
CA TRP A 945 4.67 22.22 -3.39
C TRP A 945 5.32 21.49 -2.22
N SER A 946 6.56 21.85 -1.92
CA SER A 946 7.30 21.30 -0.79
C SER A 946 8.26 22.33 -0.17
N ARG A 947 8.65 22.08 1.08
CA ARG A 947 9.62 22.85 1.85
C ARG A 947 10.89 22.00 2.01
N GLN A 948 11.88 22.31 1.20
CA GLN A 948 13.17 21.64 1.12
C GLN A 948 14.10 22.07 2.27
N GLY A 949 14.95 21.18 2.75
CA GLY A 949 15.88 21.40 3.88
C GLY A 949 15.50 20.65 5.18
N PRO A 950 16.26 20.81 6.28
CA PRO A 950 17.29 21.83 6.48
C PRO A 950 18.57 21.55 5.70
N TYR A 951 19.11 22.59 5.07
CA TYR A 951 20.43 22.57 4.47
C TYR A 951 21.38 23.38 5.35
N ALA A 952 22.30 22.68 6.02
CA ALA A 952 23.29 23.30 6.89
C ALA A 952 24.40 23.92 6.03
N VAL A 953 24.61 25.23 6.15
CA VAL A 953 25.61 26.01 5.39
C VAL A 953 26.40 26.94 6.30
N THR A 954 27.61 27.32 5.87
CA THR A 954 28.46 28.30 6.56
C THR A 954 28.61 29.54 5.68
N ILE A 955 27.99 30.64 6.09
CA ILE A 955 28.07 31.93 5.40
C ILE A 955 29.31 32.67 5.90
N THR A 956 30.13 33.17 4.97
CA THR A 956 31.46 33.74 5.28
C THR A 956 31.74 35.12 4.67
N ASP A 957 30.92 35.59 3.74
CA ASP A 957 31.06 36.85 3.01
C ASP A 957 29.92 37.85 3.28
N GLY A 958 28.97 37.49 4.16
CA GLY A 958 27.77 38.28 4.46
C GLY A 958 26.54 37.98 3.60
N ASN A 959 26.62 37.03 2.67
CA ASN A 959 25.56 36.72 1.71
C ASN A 959 25.20 35.23 1.72
N LEU A 960 23.91 34.89 1.64
CA LEU A 960 23.48 33.54 1.27
C LEU A 960 23.28 33.47 -0.24
N LEU A 961 23.96 32.54 -0.92
CA LEU A 961 23.77 32.23 -2.33
C LEU A 961 23.03 30.90 -2.51
N ILE A 962 21.94 30.93 -3.28
CA ILE A 962 21.20 29.75 -3.73
C ILE A 962 21.17 29.77 -5.26
N THR A 963 21.67 28.73 -5.91
CA THR A 963 21.62 28.56 -7.37
C THR A 963 20.76 27.36 -7.70
N ALA A 964 19.90 27.44 -8.73
CA ALA A 964 19.07 26.34 -9.17
C ALA A 964 18.97 26.29 -10.71
N GLY A 965 18.99 25.09 -11.27
CA GLY A 965 19.23 24.88 -12.70
C GLY A 965 18.83 23.50 -13.21
N GLY A 966 19.02 23.26 -14.52
CA GLY A 966 18.68 21.99 -15.18
C GLY A 966 17.19 21.70 -15.38
N GLY A 967 16.29 22.60 -14.95
CA GLY A 967 14.84 22.51 -15.10
C GLY A 967 14.13 23.79 -14.64
N LEU A 968 12.79 23.78 -14.58
CA LEU A 968 12.00 24.97 -14.19
C LEU A 968 11.91 25.12 -12.66
N ALA A 969 12.98 25.65 -12.05
CA ALA A 969 13.08 25.83 -10.61
C ALA A 969 12.20 26.99 -10.09
N ASN A 970 10.96 26.70 -9.70
CA ASN A 970 10.01 27.65 -9.09
C ASN A 970 10.26 27.84 -7.57
N ILE A 971 11.06 28.83 -7.18
CA ILE A 971 11.38 29.13 -5.77
C ILE A 971 10.52 30.28 -5.22
N SER A 972 9.66 30.01 -4.24
CA SER A 972 8.69 30.98 -3.68
C SER A 972 9.00 31.46 -2.26
N GLY A 973 9.82 30.74 -1.48
CA GLY A 973 10.15 31.14 -0.11
C GLY A 973 11.52 30.66 0.35
N VAL A 974 12.18 31.44 1.21
CA VAL A 974 13.45 31.06 1.86
C VAL A 974 13.39 31.37 3.36
N GLU A 975 13.78 30.42 4.21
CA GLU A 975 13.95 30.63 5.66
C GLU A 975 15.39 30.34 6.09
N LEU A 976 15.90 31.12 7.06
CA LEU A 976 17.19 30.94 7.69
C LEU A 976 17.01 30.79 9.20
N PHE A 977 17.73 29.83 9.79
CA PHE A 977 17.83 29.63 11.23
C PHE A 977 19.31 29.64 11.62
N THR A 978 19.72 30.44 12.60
CA THR A 978 21.09 30.40 13.13
C THR A 978 21.34 29.07 13.82
N ARG A 979 22.50 28.47 13.55
CA ARG A 979 22.97 27.20 14.14
C ARG A 979 24.17 27.50 15.06
N GLN A 980 23.92 27.68 16.35
CA GLN A 980 24.94 28.00 17.37
C GLN A 980 25.39 26.77 18.16
#